data_AF-A0A4U3FIT1-F1
#
_entry.id   AF-A0A4U3FIT1-F1
#
_cell.length_a   1.000
_cell.length_b   1.000
_cell.length_c   1.000
_cell.angle_alpha   90.00
_cell.angle_beta   90.00
_cell.angle_gamma   90.00
#
_symmetry.space_group_name_H-M   'P 1'
#
loop_
_entity.id
_entity.type
_entity.pdbx_description
1 polymer ?
#
loop_
_entity_poly.entity_id
_entity_poly.type
_entity_poly.pdbx_seq_one_letter_code
_entity_poly.pdbx_strand_id
1 'polypeptide(L)'
;MSSATNYRASYQSYLTRQDVDGSKMRYIFIINTADSLQRYMKRNNMQSVLTKLSPLSMFGDIEVIAQTEGSFYKLPHFAEVTASHYMKTHIYGKDPLRGEKIDLFAELFHTSELTHIIWFTDEEVTPYTRVIQSMNAPHMFWNFVSIKGSPLRCAGKPPKNIMLTHIPKISSLATSVLYRKLLNKFAQYVNKTDLPMHGRVRISQIENIADSQHVIKGSKSKVEQTNLKVGIGWKTVEGECLSAAMLLANNQLADAENIAFFGNKSTIGMTHVDGRELPTEDMEQYTVNLSAVEQAGQDKILFSLVMPDGTPEQLYIRVLTYDNRELIRFHIDMETCASNTALELGALYYYKQEWRFNAIGNGYNAGMEKIGANYGIPDLTDTYNFTPEVLEDIALNGKTFEYHMQDLFTKLGYEVEVPTSDPYAPDYGVDLIAIKGGVRKAVQLKCFSNVVPIKAVQEVYAGARMYNCDKYMVVATNYFSRSALQLAEQLDVEIWDKMQLAKVEDRLRSRIGVSDESELKLKLSKKDVEDEIDIDISAFLVDGSDQCQSDEDLIFYNQTDHPSGCIRLINDNAWEKMMYIDLSILPAYCEKIVIVGSLDAYKQKVELTIDNELNLYHTFEYMPSTVCDTLVLGQFRKIDGEWAFTTSETYFVGGLEEACKMYGLTTG
;
A
#
# COMPACT_ATOMS: atom_id res chain seq x y z
N MET A 1 -26.66 12.23 -13.19
CA MET A 1 -26.39 11.63 -11.87
C MET A 1 -25.98 10.15 -11.98
N SER A 2 -26.66 9.29 -12.76
CA SER A 2 -26.29 7.87 -12.92
C SER A 2 -24.87 7.60 -13.47
N SER A 3 -24.36 8.42 -14.40
CA SER A 3 -23.03 8.22 -14.99
C SER A 3 -21.87 8.50 -14.04
N ALA A 4 -22.01 9.48 -13.13
CA ALA A 4 -20.98 9.80 -12.14
C ALA A 4 -20.86 8.69 -11.08
N THR A 5 -22.00 8.14 -10.64
CA THR A 5 -22.06 6.96 -9.77
C THR A 5 -21.40 5.74 -10.41
N ASN A 6 -21.57 5.53 -11.72
CA ASN A 6 -20.90 4.43 -12.42
C ASN A 6 -19.38 4.61 -12.48
N TYR A 7 -18.88 5.82 -12.75
CA TYR A 7 -17.43 6.06 -12.74
C TYR A 7 -16.85 5.95 -11.32
N ARG A 8 -17.59 6.39 -10.30
CA ARG A 8 -17.26 6.18 -8.88
C ARG A 8 -17.06 4.70 -8.56
N ALA A 9 -18.04 3.87 -8.92
CA ALA A 9 -17.96 2.42 -8.73
C ALA A 9 -16.79 1.80 -9.53
N SER A 10 -16.57 2.20 -10.79
CA SER A 10 -15.43 1.73 -11.59
C SER A 10 -14.09 2.11 -10.96
N TYR A 11 -13.97 3.30 -10.39
CA TYR A 11 -12.73 3.79 -9.79
C TYR A 11 -12.45 3.13 -8.44
N GLN A 12 -13.47 3.00 -7.59
CA GLN A 12 -13.38 2.24 -6.34
C GLN A 12 -12.98 0.79 -6.63
N SER A 13 -13.63 0.14 -7.60
CA SER A 13 -13.26 -1.21 -8.05
C SER A 13 -11.80 -1.29 -8.52
N TYR A 14 -11.33 -0.29 -9.26
CA TYR A 14 -9.94 -0.20 -9.70
C TYR A 14 -8.95 -0.09 -8.52
N LEU A 15 -9.21 0.80 -7.56
CA LEU A 15 -8.36 0.97 -6.36
C LEU A 15 -8.30 -0.31 -5.53
N THR A 16 -9.44 -0.97 -5.31
CA THR A 16 -9.53 -2.24 -4.58
C THR A 16 -8.71 -3.34 -5.26
N ARG A 17 -8.74 -3.45 -6.59
CA ARG A 17 -7.93 -4.44 -7.34
C ARG A 17 -6.43 -4.19 -7.21
N GLN A 18 -6.02 -2.95 -6.93
CA GLN A 18 -4.62 -2.60 -6.80
C GLN A 18 -4.14 -2.61 -5.34
N ASP A 19 -4.99 -2.96 -4.38
CA ASP A 19 -4.70 -2.87 -2.93
C ASP A 19 -4.22 -1.47 -2.52
N VAL A 20 -4.83 -0.43 -3.11
CA VAL A 20 -4.45 0.96 -2.81
C VAL A 20 -5.58 1.75 -2.19
N ASP A 21 -5.29 2.40 -1.07
CA ASP A 21 -6.21 3.32 -0.41
C ASP A 21 -6.20 4.70 -1.10
N GLY A 22 -7.26 4.98 -1.84
CA GLY A 22 -7.44 6.26 -2.53
C GLY A 22 -7.54 7.47 -1.60
N SER A 23 -7.84 7.28 -0.31
CA SER A 23 -7.87 8.38 0.68
C SER A 23 -6.51 8.98 0.98
N LYS A 24 -5.45 8.28 0.57
CA LYS A 24 -4.05 8.62 0.86
C LYS A 24 -3.35 9.24 -0.35
N MET A 25 -4.11 9.56 -1.39
CA MET A 25 -3.60 9.96 -2.69
C MET A 25 -3.98 11.39 -3.01
N ARG A 26 -2.97 12.20 -3.30
CA ARG A 26 -3.17 13.53 -3.88
C ARG A 26 -3.05 13.44 -5.40
N TYR A 27 -3.97 14.08 -6.11
CA TYR A 27 -3.95 14.18 -7.57
C TYR A 27 -3.72 15.62 -8.02
N ILE A 28 -2.79 15.78 -8.96
CA ILE A 28 -2.50 17.08 -9.58
C ILE A 28 -2.61 16.91 -11.10
N PHE A 29 -3.45 17.73 -11.73
CA PHE A 29 -3.55 17.80 -13.19
C PHE A 29 -2.78 19.01 -13.69
N ILE A 30 -1.74 18.75 -14.48
CA ILE A 30 -1.04 19.81 -15.23
C ILE A 30 -1.54 19.75 -16.67
N ILE A 31 -2.12 20.84 -17.16
CA ILE A 31 -2.69 20.92 -18.50
C ILE A 31 -1.93 21.97 -19.29
N ASN A 32 -1.23 21.53 -20.35
CA ASN A 32 -0.65 22.46 -21.30
C ASN A 32 -1.75 23.16 -22.10
N THR A 33 -1.76 24.48 -21.99
CA THR A 33 -2.76 25.38 -22.54
C THR A 33 -2.27 26.10 -23.80
N ALA A 34 -1.17 25.65 -24.42
CA ALA A 34 -0.79 26.14 -25.73
C ALA A 34 -1.91 25.91 -26.76
N ASP A 35 -2.11 26.87 -27.66
CA ASP A 35 -3.17 26.86 -28.69
C ASP A 35 -3.23 25.58 -29.52
N SER A 36 -2.06 24.96 -29.72
CA SER A 36 -1.93 23.74 -30.50
C SER A 36 -2.54 22.52 -29.78
N LEU A 37 -2.36 22.40 -28.46
CA LEU A 37 -2.91 21.31 -27.67
C LEU A 37 -4.36 21.57 -27.27
N GLN A 38 -4.74 22.82 -26.97
CA GLN A 38 -6.13 23.17 -26.68
C GLN A 38 -7.08 22.80 -27.82
N ARG A 39 -6.70 23.09 -29.08
CA ARG A 39 -7.47 22.70 -30.26
C ARG A 39 -7.63 21.18 -30.35
N TYR A 40 -6.59 20.45 -29.99
CA TYR A 40 -6.61 18.99 -30.01
C TYR A 40 -7.51 18.41 -28.90
N MET A 41 -7.41 18.93 -27.67
CA MET A 41 -8.28 18.57 -26.54
C MET A 41 -9.76 18.83 -26.85
N LYS A 42 -10.07 19.97 -27.48
CA LYS A 42 -11.44 20.31 -27.89
C LYS A 42 -11.98 19.33 -28.93
N ARG A 43 -11.18 18.99 -29.95
CA ARG A 43 -11.56 18.02 -31.00
C ARG A 43 -11.74 16.61 -30.45
N ASN A 44 -10.90 16.20 -29.50
CA ASN A 44 -10.95 14.87 -28.89
C ASN A 44 -11.83 14.82 -27.63
N ASN A 45 -12.74 15.77 -27.41
CA ASN A 45 -13.71 15.73 -26.31
C ASN A 45 -13.05 15.48 -24.93
N MET A 46 -11.97 16.23 -24.61
CA MET A 46 -11.21 16.04 -23.37
C MET A 46 -12.06 16.22 -22.09
N GLN A 47 -13.16 16.98 -22.18
CA GLN A 47 -14.15 17.06 -21.11
C GLN A 47 -14.68 15.68 -20.70
N SER A 48 -14.86 14.73 -21.63
CA SER A 48 -15.30 13.37 -21.33
C SER A 48 -14.23 12.57 -20.59
N VAL A 49 -12.95 12.86 -20.82
CA VAL A 49 -11.83 12.22 -20.11
C VAL A 49 -11.80 12.72 -18.67
N LEU A 50 -11.88 14.04 -18.47
CA LEU A 50 -11.96 14.61 -17.12
C LEU A 50 -13.23 14.17 -16.37
N THR A 51 -14.36 13.96 -17.05
CA THR A 51 -15.54 13.34 -16.41
C THR A 51 -15.23 11.93 -15.93
N LYS A 52 -14.57 11.09 -16.73
CA LYS A 52 -14.17 9.74 -16.32
C LYS A 52 -13.14 9.76 -15.17
N LEU A 53 -12.32 10.81 -15.08
CA LEU A 53 -11.33 11.00 -14.02
C LEU A 53 -11.86 11.74 -12.79
N SER A 54 -13.09 12.28 -12.83
CA SER A 54 -13.70 12.98 -11.69
C SER A 54 -13.77 12.18 -10.39
N PRO A 55 -13.87 10.83 -10.39
CA PRO A 55 -13.76 10.05 -9.15
C PRO A 55 -12.46 10.19 -8.38
N LEU A 56 -11.38 10.67 -9.01
CA LEU A 56 -10.13 10.96 -8.31
C LEU A 56 -10.32 12.04 -7.23
N SER A 57 -11.38 12.85 -7.31
CA SER A 57 -11.69 13.88 -6.31
C SER A 57 -12.45 13.38 -5.08
N MET A 58 -12.68 12.06 -4.95
CA MET A 58 -13.53 11.50 -3.88
C MET A 58 -12.98 11.66 -2.47
N PHE A 59 -11.67 11.88 -2.38
CA PHE A 59 -10.93 11.96 -1.12
C PHE A 59 -10.29 13.34 -0.90
N GLY A 60 -10.54 14.28 -1.82
CA GLY A 60 -9.96 15.62 -1.81
C GLY A 60 -10.09 16.25 -3.20
N ASP A 61 -10.07 17.58 -3.26
CA ASP A 61 -10.16 18.28 -4.54
C ASP A 61 -8.93 18.04 -5.42
N ILE A 62 -9.14 17.88 -6.74
CA ILE A 62 -8.02 17.75 -7.68
C ILE A 62 -7.45 19.14 -7.94
N GLU A 63 -6.17 19.32 -7.66
CA GLU A 63 -5.45 20.55 -8.01
C GLU A 63 -5.22 20.59 -9.52
N VAL A 64 -5.46 21.76 -10.12
CA VAL A 64 -5.27 21.96 -11.57
C VAL A 64 -4.32 23.10 -11.80
N ILE A 65 -3.30 22.84 -12.61
CA ILE A 65 -2.28 23.81 -12.99
C ILE A 65 -2.29 23.94 -14.51
N ALA A 66 -2.43 25.17 -15.00
CA ALA A 66 -2.20 25.47 -16.40
C ALA A 66 -0.71 25.67 -16.66
N GLN A 67 -0.21 25.06 -17.74
CA GLN A 67 1.13 25.30 -18.26
C GLN A 67 1.03 26.10 -19.56
N THR A 68 1.83 27.15 -19.69
CA THR A 68 2.05 27.86 -20.96
C THR A 68 3.45 28.46 -21.00
N GLU A 69 4.15 28.32 -22.12
CA GLU A 69 5.50 28.88 -22.34
C GLU A 69 6.49 28.55 -21.20
N GLY A 70 6.43 27.32 -20.67
CA GLY A 70 7.28 26.87 -19.55
C GLY A 70 6.95 27.46 -18.18
N SER A 71 5.91 28.30 -18.06
CA SER A 71 5.40 28.85 -16.80
C SER A 71 4.14 28.10 -16.33
N PHE A 72 3.90 28.12 -15.01
CA PHE A 72 2.81 27.42 -14.35
C PHE A 72 1.88 28.38 -13.62
N TYR A 73 0.58 28.10 -13.71
CA TYR A 73 -0.48 28.93 -13.14
C TYR A 73 -1.50 28.07 -12.43
N LYS A 74 -1.70 28.31 -11.14
CA LYS A 74 -2.69 27.61 -10.33
C LYS A 74 -4.09 28.06 -10.74
N LEU A 75 -4.95 27.08 -11.04
CA LEU A 75 -6.36 27.28 -11.39
C LEU A 75 -7.25 26.85 -10.22
N PRO A 76 -8.54 27.26 -10.21
CA PRO A 76 -9.49 26.76 -9.22
C PRO A 76 -9.54 25.23 -9.21
N HIS A 77 -9.71 24.64 -8.04
CA HIS A 77 -9.80 23.19 -7.89
C HIS A 77 -10.91 22.56 -8.75
N PHE A 78 -10.68 21.34 -9.23
CA PHE A 78 -11.66 20.60 -9.99
C PHE A 78 -12.53 19.74 -9.06
N ALA A 79 -13.82 20.08 -8.98
CA ALA A 79 -14.83 19.34 -8.22
C ALA A 79 -15.79 18.56 -9.15
N GLU A 80 -16.17 17.36 -8.69
CA GLU A 80 -16.75 16.19 -9.36
C GLU A 80 -17.85 16.42 -10.45
N VAL A 81 -18.57 17.55 -10.48
CA VAL A 81 -19.92 17.57 -11.11
C VAL A 81 -20.00 18.22 -12.50
N THR A 82 -19.05 19.04 -12.96
CA THR A 82 -19.16 19.66 -14.31
C THR A 82 -17.84 19.83 -15.06
N ALA A 83 -17.18 18.72 -15.42
CA ALA A 83 -15.95 18.75 -16.23
C ALA A 83 -16.08 19.57 -17.53
N SER A 84 -17.24 19.50 -18.20
CA SER A 84 -17.54 20.32 -19.37
C SER A 84 -17.60 21.81 -19.07
N HIS A 85 -18.12 22.20 -17.91
CA HIS A 85 -18.15 23.60 -17.49
C HIS A 85 -16.73 24.06 -17.14
N TYR A 86 -16.01 23.28 -16.33
CA TYR A 86 -14.64 23.57 -15.94
C TYR A 86 -13.73 23.81 -17.14
N MET A 87 -13.76 22.92 -18.14
CA MET A 87 -12.96 23.08 -19.36
C MET A 87 -13.32 24.35 -20.13
N LYS A 88 -14.60 24.72 -20.23
CA LYS A 88 -15.02 25.96 -20.92
C LYS A 88 -14.65 27.22 -20.14
N THR A 89 -14.71 27.16 -18.81
CA THR A 89 -14.54 28.32 -17.94
C THR A 89 -13.06 28.62 -17.69
N HIS A 90 -12.21 27.59 -17.57
CA HIS A 90 -10.83 27.74 -17.13
C HIS A 90 -9.76 27.35 -18.16
N ILE A 91 -10.08 26.50 -19.15
CA ILE A 91 -9.07 25.96 -20.09
C ILE A 91 -9.28 26.49 -21.52
N TYR A 92 -10.41 26.17 -22.15
CA TYR A 92 -10.64 26.42 -23.57
C TYR A 92 -10.77 27.90 -23.92
N GLY A 93 -9.81 28.40 -24.70
CA GLY A 93 -9.79 29.80 -25.16
C GLY A 93 -9.66 30.80 -24.02
N LYS A 94 -9.09 30.36 -22.89
CA LYS A 94 -8.82 31.19 -21.72
C LYS A 94 -7.33 31.44 -21.62
N ASP A 95 -7.01 32.66 -21.19
CA ASP A 95 -5.64 33.07 -20.88
C ASP A 95 -5.22 32.47 -19.52
N PRO A 96 -4.18 31.63 -19.46
CA PRO A 96 -3.65 31.06 -18.22
C PRO A 96 -3.17 32.11 -17.23
N LEU A 97 -2.79 33.31 -17.70
CA LEU A 97 -2.34 34.44 -16.86
C LEU A 97 -3.41 34.94 -15.88
N ARG A 98 -4.65 34.45 -15.99
CA ARG A 98 -5.72 34.71 -15.04
C ARG A 98 -5.57 33.92 -13.73
N GLY A 99 -4.78 32.85 -13.75
CA GLY A 99 -4.43 32.08 -12.54
C GLY A 99 -3.27 32.71 -11.78
N GLU A 100 -3.06 32.24 -10.55
CA GLU A 100 -1.91 32.63 -9.75
C GLU A 100 -0.64 32.01 -10.33
N LYS A 101 0.36 32.80 -10.71
CA LYS A 101 1.63 32.27 -11.20
C LYS A 101 2.39 31.62 -10.04
N ILE A 102 2.81 30.37 -10.23
CA ILE A 102 3.50 29.58 -9.21
C ILE A 102 4.87 29.11 -9.68
N ASP A 103 5.77 28.86 -8.73
CA ASP A 103 6.94 28.02 -8.96
C ASP A 103 6.59 26.57 -8.61
N LEU A 104 6.13 25.84 -9.63
CA LEU A 104 5.64 24.47 -9.47
C LEU A 104 6.65 23.57 -8.75
N PHE A 105 7.91 23.62 -9.15
CA PHE A 105 8.90 22.69 -8.62
C PHE A 105 9.29 23.06 -7.19
N ALA A 106 9.35 24.35 -6.85
CA ALA A 106 9.54 24.79 -5.46
C ALA A 106 8.37 24.38 -4.55
N GLU A 107 7.12 24.55 -5.00
CA GLU A 107 5.94 24.13 -4.21
C GLU A 107 5.88 22.62 -4.01
N LEU A 108 6.15 21.85 -5.07
CA LEU A 108 6.16 20.39 -5.00
C LEU A 108 7.34 19.85 -4.18
N PHE A 109 8.45 20.58 -4.11
CA PHE A 109 9.59 20.22 -3.27
C PHE A 109 9.20 20.09 -1.78
N HIS A 110 8.19 20.83 -1.33
CA HIS A 110 7.71 20.80 0.05
C HIS A 110 6.60 19.77 0.30
N THR A 111 6.10 19.13 -0.75
CA THR A 111 5.02 18.14 -0.63
C THR A 111 5.59 16.84 -0.06
N SER A 112 4.93 16.29 0.96
CA SER A 112 5.27 15.00 1.55
C SER A 112 4.22 13.91 1.34
N GLU A 113 3.12 14.25 0.68
CA GLU A 113 2.01 13.37 0.38
C GLU A 113 2.30 12.53 -0.85
N LEU A 114 1.76 11.31 -0.88
CA LEU A 114 1.81 10.48 -2.07
C LEU A 114 1.00 11.16 -3.18
N THR A 115 1.71 11.67 -4.18
CA THR A 115 1.15 12.57 -5.18
C THR A 115 1.30 11.99 -6.57
N HIS A 116 0.17 11.83 -7.25
CA HIS A 116 0.14 11.47 -8.66
C HIS A 116 -0.10 12.71 -9.52
N ILE A 117 0.91 13.06 -10.30
CA ILE A 117 0.91 14.20 -11.21
C ILE A 117 0.61 13.68 -12.60
N ILE A 118 -0.57 14.02 -13.14
CA ILE A 118 -0.98 13.69 -14.50
C ILE A 118 -0.82 14.93 -15.36
N TRP A 119 0.18 14.92 -16.23
CA TRP A 119 0.60 16.07 -17.01
C TRP A 119 0.27 15.89 -18.49
N PHE A 120 -0.81 16.52 -18.94
CA PHE A 120 -1.18 16.57 -20.36
C PHE A 120 -0.33 17.61 -21.09
N THR A 121 0.61 17.16 -21.91
CA THR A 121 1.54 18.04 -22.63
C THR A 121 1.89 17.49 -24.00
N ASP A 122 2.38 18.36 -24.87
CA ASP A 122 3.01 18.05 -26.15
C ASP A 122 4.44 18.59 -26.25
N GLU A 123 4.99 19.09 -25.14
CA GLU A 123 6.37 19.56 -25.04
C GLU A 123 7.37 18.40 -24.87
N GLU A 124 8.64 18.69 -25.14
CA GLU A 124 9.73 17.78 -24.81
C GLU A 124 9.88 17.67 -23.28
N VAL A 125 10.00 16.44 -22.78
CA VAL A 125 10.01 16.16 -21.33
C VAL A 125 11.41 16.26 -20.72
N THR A 126 12.47 16.18 -21.53
CA THR A 126 13.87 16.18 -21.10
C THR A 126 14.21 17.27 -20.07
N PRO A 127 13.83 18.56 -20.25
CA PRO A 127 14.17 19.61 -19.28
C PRO A 127 13.59 19.34 -17.90
N TYR A 128 12.37 18.81 -17.84
CA TYR A 128 11.67 18.50 -16.59
C TYR A 128 12.22 17.25 -15.93
N THR A 129 12.61 16.22 -16.69
CA THR A 129 13.17 14.99 -16.11
C THR A 129 14.40 15.24 -15.24
N ARG A 130 15.28 16.16 -15.62
CA ARG A 130 16.48 16.49 -14.83
C ARG A 130 16.12 17.17 -13.52
N VAL A 131 15.16 18.09 -13.54
CA VAL A 131 14.67 18.77 -12.34
C VAL A 131 14.00 17.74 -11.43
N ILE A 132 13.10 16.91 -11.96
CA ILE A 132 12.41 15.86 -11.21
C ILE A 132 13.40 14.85 -10.59
N GLN A 133 14.44 14.45 -11.35
CA GLN A 133 15.51 13.61 -10.83
C GLN A 133 16.23 14.26 -9.65
N SER A 134 16.56 15.55 -9.77
CA SER A 134 17.23 16.30 -8.70
C SER A 134 16.38 16.50 -7.45
N MET A 135 15.05 16.48 -7.59
CA MET A 135 14.13 16.57 -6.45
C MET A 135 14.19 15.33 -5.56
N ASN A 136 14.60 14.18 -6.11
CA ASN A 136 14.69 12.90 -5.40
C ASN A 136 13.45 12.67 -4.52
N ALA A 137 12.27 12.56 -5.16
CA ALA A 137 10.98 12.52 -4.47
C ALA A 137 10.13 11.33 -4.96
N PRO A 138 10.32 10.13 -4.40
CA PRO A 138 9.68 8.91 -4.85
C PRO A 138 8.19 8.90 -4.54
N HIS A 139 7.70 9.67 -3.54
CA HIS A 139 6.28 9.88 -3.31
C HIS A 139 5.59 10.66 -4.43
N MET A 140 6.35 11.29 -5.32
CA MET A 140 5.81 11.97 -6.49
C MET A 140 5.96 11.09 -7.72
N PHE A 141 4.83 10.68 -8.27
CA PHE A 141 4.78 9.94 -9.51
C PHE A 141 4.30 10.83 -10.65
N TRP A 142 5.10 10.89 -11.71
CA TRP A 142 4.91 11.81 -12.82
C TRP A 142 4.46 11.03 -14.05
N ASN A 143 3.23 11.24 -14.48
CA ASN A 143 2.71 10.67 -15.71
C ASN A 143 2.56 11.77 -16.76
N PHE A 144 3.52 11.84 -17.70
CA PHE A 144 3.44 12.75 -18.84
C PHE A 144 2.62 12.08 -19.95
N VAL A 145 1.51 12.72 -20.31
CA VAL A 145 0.51 12.16 -21.23
C VAL A 145 0.50 12.95 -22.53
N SER A 146 0.99 12.34 -23.61
CA SER A 146 0.74 12.84 -24.96
C SER A 146 -0.59 12.30 -25.45
N ILE A 147 -1.47 13.21 -25.82
CA ILE A 147 -2.72 12.90 -26.53
C ILE A 147 -2.61 13.15 -28.03
N LYS A 148 -1.48 13.64 -28.55
CA LYS A 148 -1.32 13.88 -29.99
C LYS A 148 -0.94 12.58 -30.72
N GLY A 149 -0.88 12.63 -32.05
CA GLY A 149 -0.56 11.47 -32.89
C GLY A 149 0.84 10.86 -32.67
N SER A 150 1.75 11.58 -32.01
CA SER A 150 3.12 11.13 -31.73
C SER A 150 3.41 11.04 -30.22
N PRO A 151 4.27 10.10 -29.79
CA PRO A 151 4.78 10.03 -28.41
C PRO A 151 5.57 11.27 -28.00
N LEU A 152 5.75 11.45 -26.69
CA LEU A 152 6.62 12.49 -26.12
C LEU A 152 8.10 12.17 -26.36
N ARG A 153 8.90 13.22 -26.53
CA ARG A 153 10.35 13.10 -26.63
C ARG A 153 10.98 13.25 -25.25
N CYS A 154 11.90 12.34 -24.93
CA CYS A 154 12.71 12.37 -23.71
C CYS A 154 14.10 11.83 -24.05
N ALA A 155 15.15 12.61 -23.78
CA ALA A 155 16.52 12.16 -23.96
C ALA A 155 16.93 11.22 -22.81
N GLY A 156 17.31 9.98 -23.15
CA GLY A 156 17.69 8.96 -22.17
C GLY A 156 16.50 8.24 -21.54
N LYS A 157 16.80 7.27 -20.66
CA LYS A 157 15.78 6.46 -20.00
C LYS A 157 15.15 7.25 -18.84
N PRO A 158 13.81 7.40 -18.77
CA PRO A 158 13.17 8.11 -17.68
C PRO A 158 13.36 7.35 -16.33
N PRO A 159 13.42 8.06 -15.19
CA PRO A 159 13.38 7.48 -13.84
C PRO A 159 12.17 6.58 -13.60
N LYS A 160 12.25 5.72 -12.57
CA LYS A 160 11.17 4.76 -12.22
C LYS A 160 9.85 5.44 -11.83
N ASN A 161 9.91 6.65 -11.27
CA ASN A 161 8.74 7.46 -10.91
C ASN A 161 8.28 8.41 -12.03
N ILE A 162 8.83 8.27 -13.25
CA ILE A 162 8.37 8.99 -14.45
C ILE A 162 7.83 7.98 -15.47
N MET A 163 6.59 8.21 -15.89
CA MET A 163 5.93 7.48 -16.96
C MET A 163 5.66 8.42 -18.13
N LEU A 164 5.93 7.94 -19.35
CA LEU A 164 5.57 8.62 -20.58
C LEU A 164 4.45 7.83 -21.24
N THR A 165 3.22 8.34 -21.15
CA THR A 165 2.03 7.67 -21.68
C THR A 165 1.61 8.31 -23.00
N HIS A 166 1.41 7.50 -24.04
CA HIS A 166 0.93 7.96 -25.34
C HIS A 166 -0.49 7.44 -25.60
N ILE A 167 -1.47 8.35 -25.74
CA ILE A 167 -2.88 8.02 -25.92
C ILE A 167 -3.56 8.95 -26.94
N PRO A 168 -3.33 8.76 -28.25
CA PRO A 168 -3.84 9.66 -29.30
C PRO A 168 -5.37 9.74 -29.40
N LYS A 169 -6.11 8.74 -28.90
CA LYS A 169 -7.59 8.68 -28.90
C LYS A 169 -8.15 8.53 -27.48
N ILE A 170 -7.60 9.27 -26.54
CA ILE A 170 -7.87 9.11 -25.11
C ILE A 170 -9.36 9.12 -24.71
N SER A 171 -10.21 9.90 -25.39
CA SER A 171 -11.63 10.00 -25.04
C SER A 171 -12.47 8.80 -25.44
N SER A 172 -12.05 8.03 -26.46
CA SER A 172 -12.77 6.85 -26.92
C SER A 172 -12.50 5.62 -26.05
N LEU A 173 -11.52 5.67 -25.14
CA LEU A 173 -11.21 4.55 -24.26
C LEU A 173 -12.35 4.25 -23.29
N ALA A 174 -12.61 2.98 -23.03
CA ALA A 174 -13.42 2.55 -21.89
C ALA A 174 -12.78 3.04 -20.57
N THR A 175 -13.58 3.23 -19.53
CA THR A 175 -13.11 3.77 -18.25
C THR A 175 -12.05 2.88 -17.60
N SER A 176 -12.21 1.55 -17.65
CA SER A 176 -11.22 0.60 -17.12
C SER A 176 -9.87 0.72 -17.85
N VAL A 177 -9.89 0.83 -19.17
CA VAL A 177 -8.68 0.98 -20.01
C VAL A 177 -8.00 2.34 -19.75
N LEU A 178 -8.79 3.40 -19.57
CA LEU A 178 -8.27 4.72 -19.22
C LEU A 178 -7.56 4.70 -17.87
N TYR A 179 -8.17 4.09 -16.83
CA TYR A 179 -7.53 3.93 -15.53
C TYR A 179 -6.29 3.04 -15.61
N ARG A 180 -6.33 1.95 -16.39
CA ARG A 180 -5.16 1.09 -16.56
C ARG A 180 -3.98 1.85 -17.19
N LYS A 181 -4.24 2.66 -18.22
CA LYS A 181 -3.17 3.43 -18.89
C LYS A 181 -2.66 4.60 -18.05
N LEU A 182 -3.52 5.26 -17.27
CA LEU A 182 -3.13 6.46 -16.51
C LEU A 182 -2.69 6.17 -15.08
N LEU A 183 -3.28 5.19 -14.41
CA LEU A 183 -3.19 4.98 -12.96
C LEU A 183 -2.43 3.70 -12.56
N ASN A 184 -2.37 2.68 -13.42
CA ASN A 184 -1.84 1.35 -13.04
C ASN A 184 -0.36 1.42 -12.68
N LYS A 185 0.42 2.15 -13.47
CA LYS A 185 1.86 2.28 -13.20
C LYS A 185 2.15 3.03 -11.91
N PHE A 186 1.30 3.98 -11.54
CA PHE A 186 1.37 4.62 -10.23
C PHE A 186 1.04 3.64 -9.12
N ALA A 187 -0.06 2.89 -9.21
CA ALA A 187 -0.45 1.89 -8.21
C ALA A 187 0.62 0.78 -8.04
N GLN A 188 1.13 0.25 -9.14
CA GLN A 188 2.26 -0.68 -9.13
C GLN A 188 3.51 -0.09 -8.52
N TYR A 189 3.82 1.16 -8.86
CA TYR A 189 4.96 1.86 -8.32
C TYR A 189 4.81 1.96 -6.80
N VAL A 190 3.67 2.43 -6.31
CA VAL A 190 3.33 2.51 -4.88
C VAL A 190 3.50 1.15 -4.18
N ASN A 191 2.91 0.09 -4.72
CA ASN A 191 2.98 -1.25 -4.13
C ASN A 191 4.40 -1.86 -4.15
N LYS A 192 5.20 -1.56 -5.17
CA LYS A 192 6.56 -2.11 -5.32
C LYS A 192 7.62 -1.35 -4.54
N THR A 193 7.32 -0.14 -4.10
CA THR A 193 8.32 0.74 -3.51
C THR A 193 8.20 0.84 -1.99
N ASP A 194 7.28 0.08 -1.37
CA ASP A 194 7.07 0.01 0.09
C ASP A 194 7.03 1.40 0.74
N LEU A 195 6.51 2.36 -0.02
CA LEU A 195 6.48 3.76 0.38
C LEU A 195 5.43 3.88 1.48
N PRO A 196 5.74 4.50 2.62
CA PRO A 196 4.82 4.60 3.74
C PRO A 196 3.50 5.22 3.26
N MET A 197 2.47 4.38 3.22
CA MET A 197 1.10 4.69 2.83
C MET A 197 0.40 5.51 3.93
N HIS A 198 1.12 6.43 4.57
CA HIS A 198 0.73 7.56 5.42
C HIS A 198 2.05 8.10 5.99
N GLY A 199 2.35 9.37 5.72
CA GLY A 199 3.57 10.03 6.19
C GLY A 199 4.80 9.75 5.31
N ARG A 200 5.33 10.83 4.70
CA ARG A 200 6.71 11.03 4.25
C ARG A 200 7.51 9.78 3.82
N VAL A 201 7.66 9.67 2.50
CA VAL A 201 8.34 8.55 1.86
C VAL A 201 9.87 8.63 1.94
N ARG A 202 10.49 7.47 2.24
CA ARG A 202 11.93 7.23 2.31
C ARG A 202 12.57 6.98 0.94
N ILE A 203 13.79 7.49 0.77
CA ILE A 203 14.76 7.05 -0.24
C ILE A 203 15.99 6.61 0.53
N SER A 204 16.43 5.38 0.29
CA SER A 204 17.75 4.91 0.65
C SER A 204 18.79 5.69 -0.18
N GLN A 205 19.54 6.59 0.45
CA GLN A 205 20.81 7.08 -0.07
C GLN A 205 21.86 6.80 1.00
N ILE A 206 23.01 6.27 0.55
CA ILE A 206 24.22 6.09 1.34
C ILE A 206 24.50 7.42 2.06
N GLU A 207 24.64 7.36 3.37
CA GLU A 207 24.84 8.54 4.22
C GLU A 207 26.06 9.35 3.74
N ASN A 208 25.86 10.64 3.47
CA ASN A 208 26.97 11.54 3.16
C ASN A 208 27.43 12.21 4.46
N ILE A 209 28.52 11.67 5.01
CA ILE A 209 29.14 12.15 6.27
C ILE A 209 30.29 13.15 6.04
N ALA A 210 30.60 13.52 4.79
CA ALA A 210 31.79 14.31 4.47
C ALA A 210 31.81 15.71 5.14
N ASP A 211 30.64 16.28 5.38
CA ASP A 211 30.46 17.61 6.00
C ASP A 211 30.02 17.53 7.47
N SER A 212 30.05 16.35 8.11
CA SER A 212 29.53 16.16 9.47
C SER A 212 30.36 16.89 10.52
N GLN A 213 29.72 17.76 11.29
CA GLN A 213 30.32 18.39 12.47
C GLN A 213 30.17 17.48 13.70
N HIS A 214 31.29 16.90 14.16
CA HIS A 214 31.31 16.22 15.45
C HIS A 214 31.34 17.23 16.60
N VAL A 215 30.37 17.15 17.51
CA VAL A 215 30.21 18.06 18.65
C VAL A 215 30.38 17.33 19.97
N ILE A 216 30.71 18.07 21.03
CA ILE A 216 30.85 17.57 22.40
C ILE A 216 29.71 18.06 23.30
N LYS A 217 29.52 17.42 24.45
CA LYS A 217 28.54 17.82 25.46
C LYS A 217 28.64 19.32 25.79
N GLY A 218 27.51 20.02 25.75
CA GLY A 218 27.36 21.46 25.95
C GLY A 218 27.50 22.33 24.70
N SER A 219 27.87 21.76 23.55
CA SER A 219 28.00 22.50 22.29
C SER A 219 26.65 23.01 21.78
N LYS A 220 26.64 24.23 21.23
CA LYS A 220 25.46 24.90 20.67
C LYS A 220 25.71 25.28 19.20
N SER A 221 25.46 24.35 18.29
CA SER A 221 25.70 24.52 16.85
C SER A 221 24.49 25.15 16.15
N LYS A 222 24.75 26.03 15.18
CA LYS A 222 23.67 26.62 14.36
C LYS A 222 23.09 25.56 13.42
N VAL A 223 21.77 25.61 13.23
CA VAL A 223 21.04 24.77 12.26
C VAL A 223 20.39 25.70 11.26
N GLU A 224 20.85 25.66 10.01
CA GLU A 224 20.37 26.56 8.95
C GLU A 224 19.12 26.03 8.24
N GLN A 225 18.90 24.73 8.31
CA GLN A 225 17.82 24.05 7.60
C GLN A 225 16.52 24.14 8.38
N THR A 226 15.46 24.59 7.72
CA THR A 226 14.10 24.58 8.28
C THR A 226 13.50 23.18 8.34
N ASN A 227 13.83 22.32 7.38
CA ASN A 227 13.42 20.92 7.34
C ASN A 227 14.64 20.02 7.51
N LEU A 228 14.60 19.16 8.52
CA LEU A 228 15.73 18.30 8.89
C LEU A 228 15.26 16.96 9.45
N LYS A 229 16.20 16.06 9.67
CA LYS A 229 16.00 14.80 10.41
C LYS A 229 16.91 14.77 11.62
N VAL A 230 16.46 14.18 12.72
CA VAL A 230 17.27 13.88 13.90
C VAL A 230 17.31 12.37 14.07
N GLY A 231 18.49 11.77 13.87
CA GLY A 231 18.71 10.34 14.05
C GLY A 231 19.27 10.03 15.43
N ILE A 232 18.81 8.95 16.04
CA ILE A 232 19.33 8.42 17.30
C ILE A 232 19.69 6.96 17.03
N GLY A 233 20.95 6.60 17.27
CA GLY A 233 21.41 5.21 17.14
C GLY A 233 22.03 4.73 18.44
N TRP A 234 21.77 3.46 18.76
CA TRP A 234 22.36 2.79 19.89
C TRP A 234 22.65 1.33 19.59
N LYS A 235 23.51 0.73 20.40
CA LYS A 235 23.79 -0.71 20.37
C LYS A 235 23.70 -1.28 21.78
N THR A 236 22.76 -2.19 22.01
CA THR A 236 22.55 -2.91 23.28
C THR A 236 22.82 -4.39 23.09
N VAL A 237 23.25 -5.08 24.16
CA VAL A 237 23.43 -6.54 24.16
C VAL A 237 22.13 -7.24 24.57
N GLU A 238 21.43 -6.70 25.56
CA GLU A 238 20.13 -7.15 26.05
C GLU A 238 19.25 -5.94 26.35
N GLY A 239 17.94 -6.13 26.31
CA GLY A 239 16.93 -5.10 26.56
C GLY A 239 16.76 -4.09 25.42
N GLU A 240 15.66 -3.35 25.50
CA GLU A 240 15.29 -2.31 24.55
C GLU A 240 15.48 -0.92 25.15
N CYS A 241 15.86 0.03 24.29
CA CYS A 241 15.78 1.45 24.62
C CYS A 241 14.62 2.07 23.85
N LEU A 242 14.03 3.13 24.40
CA LEU A 242 12.94 3.86 23.77
C LEU A 242 13.30 5.33 23.68
N SER A 243 13.08 5.97 22.53
CA SER A 243 13.29 7.40 22.39
C SER A 243 11.98 8.18 22.42
N ALA A 244 12.05 9.44 22.87
CA ALA A 244 10.94 10.38 22.76
C ALA A 244 11.45 11.79 22.46
N ALA A 245 10.69 12.54 21.65
CA ALA A 245 10.93 13.94 21.36
C ALA A 245 9.76 14.80 21.84
N MET A 246 10.05 15.87 22.59
CA MET A 246 9.04 16.73 23.23
C MET A 246 9.12 18.15 22.69
N LEU A 247 7.99 18.70 22.23
CA LEU A 247 7.87 20.12 21.88
C LEU A 247 7.61 20.94 23.14
N LEU A 248 8.40 21.98 23.34
CA LEU A 248 8.37 22.82 24.52
C LEU A 248 8.20 24.28 24.11
N ALA A 249 7.41 25.00 24.89
CA ALA A 249 7.28 26.44 24.83
C ALA A 249 7.74 27.00 26.18
N ASN A 250 8.74 27.89 26.18
CA ASN A 250 9.32 28.45 27.41
C ASN A 250 9.82 27.36 28.38
N ASN A 251 10.41 26.27 27.85
CA ASN A 251 10.80 25.07 28.59
C ASN A 251 9.64 24.38 29.35
N GLN A 252 8.41 24.49 28.86
CA GLN A 252 7.26 23.75 29.39
C GLN A 252 6.59 22.97 28.27
N LEU A 253 6.20 21.74 28.58
CA LEU A 253 5.41 20.87 27.72
C LEU A 253 3.93 21.16 28.00
N ALA A 254 3.21 21.62 26.99
CA ALA A 254 1.82 22.07 27.17
C ALA A 254 0.84 20.89 27.38
N ASP A 255 1.06 19.79 26.66
CA ASP A 255 0.22 18.59 26.69
C ASP A 255 1.01 17.36 26.20
N ALA A 256 0.41 16.17 26.33
CA ALA A 256 1.01 14.92 25.86
C ALA A 256 1.00 14.76 24.33
N GLU A 257 0.15 15.49 23.60
CA GLU A 257 0.10 15.46 22.13
C GLU A 257 1.36 16.08 21.52
N ASN A 258 2.07 16.93 22.28
CA ASN A 258 3.36 17.52 21.93
C ASN A 258 4.56 16.56 22.12
N ILE A 259 4.33 15.28 22.40
CA ILE A 259 5.37 14.25 22.49
C ILE A 259 5.28 13.33 21.27
N ALA A 260 6.35 13.19 20.51
CA ALA A 260 6.48 12.16 19.47
C ALA A 260 7.34 10.98 19.97
N PHE A 261 6.87 9.76 19.74
CA PHE A 261 7.54 8.49 20.07
C PHE A 261 6.84 7.33 19.33
N PHE A 262 7.26 6.08 19.52
CA PHE A 262 6.70 4.92 18.80
C PHE A 262 5.16 4.78 18.91
N GLY A 263 4.57 5.15 20.06
CA GLY A 263 3.13 5.11 20.31
C GLY A 263 2.37 6.38 19.88
N ASN A 264 3.07 7.50 19.70
CA ASN A 264 2.53 8.72 19.09
C ASN A 264 3.46 9.20 17.97
N LYS A 265 3.31 8.62 16.78
CA LYS A 265 4.28 8.78 15.69
C LYS A 265 4.32 10.20 15.09
N SER A 266 3.39 11.10 15.39
CA SER A 266 3.39 12.46 14.81
C SER A 266 2.78 13.50 15.73
N THR A 267 3.38 14.68 15.70
CA THR A 267 2.92 15.91 16.36
C THR A 267 3.22 17.10 15.45
N ILE A 268 2.98 18.32 15.93
CA ILE A 268 3.10 19.54 15.13
C ILE A 268 4.53 19.70 14.59
N GLY A 269 4.67 19.64 13.27
CA GLY A 269 5.95 19.81 12.60
C GLY A 269 6.97 18.69 12.89
N MET A 270 6.59 17.59 13.55
CA MET A 270 7.52 16.51 13.92
C MET A 270 6.90 15.12 13.76
N THR A 271 7.62 14.20 13.12
CA THR A 271 7.18 12.81 12.90
C THR A 271 8.28 11.85 13.34
N HIS A 272 7.95 10.90 14.22
CA HIS A 272 8.80 9.80 14.65
C HIS A 272 8.75 8.65 13.62
N VAL A 273 9.88 7.99 13.43
CA VAL A 273 10.11 6.91 12.48
C VAL A 273 10.98 5.84 13.14
N ASP A 274 10.49 4.60 13.14
CA ASP A 274 11.14 3.44 13.77
C ASP A 274 12.34 2.94 12.96
N GLY A 275 13.41 2.51 13.65
CA GLY A 275 14.64 1.98 13.07
C GLY A 275 14.47 0.75 12.19
N ARG A 276 13.49 -0.12 12.47
CA ARG A 276 13.16 -1.27 11.60
C ARG A 276 12.72 -0.83 10.22
N GLU A 277 12.20 0.38 10.13
CA GLU A 277 11.85 0.96 8.86
C GLU A 277 13.13 1.54 8.20
N LEU A 278 14.13 2.10 8.95
CA LEU A 278 15.24 2.99 8.51
C LEU A 278 16.33 2.33 7.63
N PRO A 279 16.78 2.96 6.52
CA PRO A 279 17.95 2.49 5.75
C PRO A 279 19.28 3.04 6.32
N THR A 280 19.29 3.44 7.59
CA THR A 280 20.42 4.09 8.27
C THR A 280 20.86 3.26 9.47
N GLU A 281 22.00 3.59 10.06
CA GLU A 281 22.42 3.03 11.37
C GLU A 281 21.64 3.62 12.56
N ASP A 282 20.63 4.45 12.31
CA ASP A 282 19.77 4.99 13.37
C ASP A 282 18.76 3.93 13.80
N MET A 283 18.59 3.80 15.11
CA MET A 283 17.53 2.98 15.69
C MET A 283 16.20 3.75 15.75
N GLU A 284 16.24 5.09 15.75
CA GLU A 284 15.07 5.96 15.74
C GLU A 284 15.38 7.24 14.98
N GLN A 285 14.39 7.79 14.27
CA GLN A 285 14.55 9.07 13.57
C GLN A 285 13.32 9.96 13.73
N TYR A 286 13.58 11.27 13.86
CA TYR A 286 12.55 12.30 13.93
C TYR A 286 12.70 13.23 12.74
N THR A 287 11.68 13.31 11.90
CA THR A 287 11.63 14.30 10.83
C THR A 287 11.01 15.59 11.37
N VAL A 288 11.68 16.72 11.22
CA VAL A 288 11.32 18.01 11.87
C VAL A 288 11.19 19.12 10.83
N ASN A 289 10.09 19.89 10.92
CA ASN A 289 9.88 21.18 10.27
C ASN A 289 9.86 22.27 11.34
N LEU A 290 10.99 22.97 11.47
CA LEU A 290 11.22 24.00 12.49
C LEU A 290 10.33 25.23 12.30
N SER A 291 9.89 25.54 11.08
CA SER A 291 8.99 26.66 10.84
C SER A 291 7.57 26.34 11.34
N ALA A 292 7.10 25.11 11.18
CA ALA A 292 5.81 24.69 11.73
C ALA A 292 5.82 24.66 13.27
N VAL A 293 6.93 24.22 13.87
CA VAL A 293 7.15 24.23 15.33
C VAL A 293 7.13 25.68 15.87
N GLU A 294 7.86 26.58 15.22
CA GLU A 294 7.88 28.01 15.58
C GLU A 294 6.49 28.67 15.44
N GLN A 295 5.76 28.39 14.34
CA GLN A 295 4.41 28.92 14.11
C GLN A 295 3.40 28.44 15.15
N ALA A 296 3.59 27.24 15.70
CA ALA A 296 2.76 26.69 16.76
C ALA A 296 3.09 27.25 18.16
N GLY A 297 4.06 28.17 18.25
CA GLY A 297 4.45 28.83 19.49
C GLY A 297 5.43 28.03 20.35
N GLN A 298 5.99 26.93 19.82
CA GLN A 298 7.00 26.12 20.48
C GLN A 298 8.39 26.65 20.15
N ASP A 299 9.28 26.75 21.15
CA ASP A 299 10.61 27.33 21.01
C ASP A 299 11.74 26.30 21.20
N LYS A 300 11.41 25.06 21.55
CA LYS A 300 12.39 24.01 21.80
C LYS A 300 11.82 22.62 21.51
N ILE A 301 12.68 21.72 21.04
CA ILE A 301 12.43 20.29 20.87
C ILE A 301 13.49 19.55 21.67
N LEU A 302 13.08 18.77 22.67
CA LEU A 302 13.99 17.96 23.50
C LEU A 302 13.93 16.50 23.08
N PHE A 303 15.09 15.90 22.80
CA PHE A 303 15.24 14.49 22.48
C PHE A 303 15.76 13.71 23.70
N SER A 304 15.08 12.63 24.03
CA SER A 304 15.33 11.81 25.22
C SER A 304 15.38 10.32 24.88
N LEU A 305 16.06 9.56 25.74
CA LEU A 305 16.14 8.10 25.69
C LEU A 305 15.78 7.51 27.05
N VAL A 306 14.99 6.44 27.07
CA VAL A 306 14.64 5.65 28.25
C VAL A 306 15.30 4.29 28.11
N MET A 307 15.88 3.82 29.21
CA MET A 307 16.67 2.59 29.29
C MET A 307 16.08 1.70 30.39
N PRO A 308 14.85 1.15 30.22
CA PRO A 308 14.20 0.36 31.25
C PRO A 308 14.99 -0.91 31.58
N ASP A 309 15.43 -1.64 30.53
CA ASP A 309 16.19 -2.89 30.66
C ASP A 309 17.38 -2.99 29.68
N GLY A 310 17.63 -1.96 28.87
CA GLY A 310 18.70 -1.94 27.86
C GLY A 310 19.69 -0.79 28.09
N THR A 311 20.91 -1.12 28.52
CA THR A 311 22.02 -0.16 28.62
C THR A 311 22.86 -0.19 27.35
N PRO A 312 22.92 0.90 26.56
CA PRO A 312 23.74 0.93 25.35
C PRO A 312 25.24 0.87 25.62
N GLU A 313 25.97 0.12 24.80
CA GLU A 313 27.44 0.21 24.69
C GLU A 313 27.86 1.41 23.84
N GLN A 314 27.04 1.75 22.85
CA GLN A 314 27.23 2.89 21.96
C GLN A 314 25.91 3.65 21.87
N LEU A 315 25.98 4.98 21.95
CA LEU A 315 24.83 5.85 21.83
C LEU A 315 25.22 7.16 21.15
N TYR A 316 24.43 7.57 20.16
CA TYR A 316 24.62 8.86 19.51
C TYR A 316 23.28 9.50 19.12
N ILE A 317 23.34 10.81 18.94
CA ILE A 317 22.30 11.62 18.29
C ILE A 317 22.95 12.44 17.19
N ARG A 318 22.26 12.59 16.06
CA ARG A 318 22.75 13.35 14.91
C ARG A 318 21.65 14.17 14.26
N VAL A 319 22.05 15.22 13.58
CA VAL A 319 21.19 16.08 12.77
C VAL A 319 21.58 15.90 11.31
N LEU A 320 20.59 15.60 10.47
CA LEU A 320 20.74 15.36 9.05
C LEU A 320 19.84 16.34 8.28
N THR A 321 20.24 16.67 7.06
CA THR A 321 19.30 17.22 6.09
C THR A 321 18.30 16.15 5.64
N TYR A 322 17.26 16.57 4.94
CA TYR A 322 16.24 15.64 4.43
C TYR A 322 16.78 14.65 3.38
N ASP A 323 17.81 15.05 2.62
CA ASP A 323 18.58 14.23 1.67
C ASP A 323 19.68 13.36 2.33
N ASN A 324 19.61 13.14 3.65
CA ASN A 324 20.53 12.28 4.41
C ASN A 324 22.01 12.73 4.42
N ARG A 325 22.28 14.03 4.24
CA ARG A 325 23.60 14.60 4.51
C ARG A 325 23.70 14.91 6.01
N GLU A 326 24.70 14.34 6.65
CA GLU A 326 24.91 14.54 8.09
C GLU A 326 25.50 15.93 8.34
N LEU A 327 24.83 16.71 9.20
CA LEU A 327 25.25 18.05 9.56
C LEU A 327 26.00 18.06 10.88
N ILE A 328 25.47 17.34 11.87
CA ILE A 328 25.98 17.33 13.24
C ILE A 328 25.89 15.90 13.78
N ARG A 329 26.92 15.45 14.49
CA ARG A 329 26.89 14.19 15.25
C ARG A 329 27.43 14.40 16.66
N PHE A 330 26.69 13.88 17.64
CA PHE A 330 27.08 13.87 19.05
C PHE A 330 27.07 12.44 19.57
N HIS A 331 28.23 11.97 20.04
CA HIS A 331 28.35 10.69 20.76
C HIS A 331 28.18 10.92 22.25
N ILE A 332 27.33 10.10 22.87
CA ILE A 332 27.09 10.14 24.32
C ILE A 332 28.07 9.18 24.97
N ASP A 333 28.78 9.67 25.99
CA ASP A 333 29.71 8.88 26.78
C ASP A 333 28.95 8.00 27.80
N MET A 334 28.78 6.72 27.44
CA MET A 334 28.06 5.75 28.26
C MET A 334 28.80 5.37 29.54
N GLU A 335 30.12 5.61 29.67
CA GLU A 335 30.83 5.36 30.93
C GLU A 335 30.27 6.22 32.08
N THR A 336 29.75 7.41 31.75
CA THR A 336 29.17 8.34 32.71
C THR A 336 27.67 8.14 32.92
N CYS A 337 26.98 7.53 31.95
CA CYS A 337 25.51 7.50 31.87
C CYS A 337 24.91 6.09 32.03
N ALA A 338 25.73 5.03 32.07
CA ALA A 338 25.26 3.63 32.10
C ALA A 338 24.37 3.26 33.29
N SER A 339 24.51 3.97 34.42
CA SER A 339 23.68 3.73 35.62
C SER A 339 22.33 4.45 35.62
N ASN A 340 22.08 5.31 34.61
CA ASN A 340 20.84 6.06 34.49
C ASN A 340 19.74 5.22 33.84
N THR A 341 18.48 5.57 34.10
CA THR A 341 17.30 4.92 33.49
C THR A 341 16.65 5.81 32.41
N ALA A 342 17.04 7.09 32.33
CA ALA A 342 16.69 7.97 31.22
C ALA A 342 17.76 9.04 30.98
N LEU A 343 17.88 9.51 29.74
CA LEU A 343 18.84 10.50 29.27
C LEU A 343 18.18 11.62 28.47
N GLU A 344 18.62 12.86 28.67
CA GLU A 344 18.45 13.96 27.72
C GLU A 344 19.62 13.94 26.72
N LEU A 345 19.35 13.60 25.46
CA LEU A 345 20.40 13.44 24.45
C LEU A 345 20.83 14.79 23.90
N GLY A 346 19.87 15.62 23.49
CA GLY A 346 20.10 16.91 22.87
C GLY A 346 18.80 17.67 22.65
N ALA A 347 18.90 18.94 22.25
CA ALA A 347 17.73 19.75 21.96
C ALA A 347 17.93 20.68 20.77
N LEU A 348 16.91 20.81 19.93
CA LEU A 348 16.80 21.93 18.99
C LEU A 348 16.10 23.08 19.72
N TYR A 349 16.64 24.28 19.66
CA TYR A 349 16.03 25.43 20.34
C TYR A 349 16.18 26.71 19.54
N TYR A 350 15.17 27.56 19.59
CA TYR A 350 15.12 28.84 18.93
C TYR A 350 15.75 29.92 19.81
N TYR A 351 16.71 30.65 19.26
CA TYR A 351 17.39 31.71 19.99
C TYR A 351 17.89 32.79 19.05
N LYS A 352 17.51 34.05 19.34
CA LYS A 352 17.89 35.24 18.54
C LYS A 352 17.64 35.06 17.04
N GLN A 353 16.43 34.63 16.68
CA GLN A 353 15.99 34.42 15.29
C GLN A 353 16.71 33.29 14.54
N GLU A 354 17.37 32.38 15.26
CA GLU A 354 18.05 31.23 14.68
C GLU A 354 17.76 29.96 15.48
N TRP A 355 17.58 28.84 14.78
CA TRP A 355 17.54 27.53 15.41
C TRP A 355 18.96 26.99 15.66
N ARG A 356 19.12 26.31 16.79
CA ARG A 356 20.40 25.74 17.23
C ARG A 356 20.20 24.34 17.80
N PHE A 357 21.18 23.47 17.59
CA PHE A 357 21.28 22.18 18.25
C PHE A 357 22.19 22.28 19.47
N ASN A 358 21.67 21.89 20.64
CA ASN A 358 22.38 21.77 21.89
C ASN A 358 22.67 20.30 22.20
N ALA A 359 23.94 19.91 22.28
CA ALA A 359 24.36 18.57 22.72
C ALA A 359 24.27 18.48 24.25
N ILE A 360 23.37 17.67 24.81
CA ILE A 360 23.07 17.67 26.27
C ILE A 360 23.75 16.50 26.99
N GLY A 361 23.36 15.25 26.68
CA GLY A 361 23.90 14.04 27.30
C GLY A 361 23.83 14.01 28.83
N ASN A 362 22.69 14.39 29.43
CA ASN A 362 22.48 14.33 30.89
C ASN A 362 21.62 13.12 31.25
N GLY A 363 21.97 12.39 32.32
CA GLY A 363 21.22 11.22 32.75
C GLY A 363 20.54 11.34 34.12
N TYR A 364 19.49 10.54 34.31
CA TYR A 364 18.62 10.53 35.48
C TYR A 364 18.28 9.09 35.92
N ASN A 365 18.19 8.84 37.22
CA ASN A 365 17.90 7.52 37.81
C ASN A 365 16.40 7.28 38.11
N ALA A 366 15.50 8.08 37.53
CA ALA A 366 14.06 8.04 37.81
C ALA A 366 13.22 8.05 36.52
N GLY A 367 13.73 7.43 35.45
CA GLY A 367 13.02 7.27 34.19
C GLY A 367 12.53 8.58 33.56
N MET A 368 11.45 8.50 32.79
CA MET A 368 10.81 9.68 32.18
C MET A 368 10.12 10.60 33.19
N GLU A 369 9.81 10.12 34.39
CA GLU A 369 9.15 10.91 35.43
C GLU A 369 9.97 12.16 35.78
N LYS A 370 11.30 12.00 35.90
CA LYS A 370 12.19 13.12 36.24
C LYS A 370 12.35 14.11 35.09
N ILE A 371 12.35 13.62 33.85
CA ILE A 371 12.42 14.46 32.65
C ILE A 371 11.10 15.22 32.51
N GLY A 372 9.95 14.54 32.60
CA GLY A 372 8.61 15.15 32.57
C GLY A 372 8.43 16.23 33.63
N ALA A 373 8.86 15.96 34.88
CA ALA A 373 8.77 16.92 35.98
C ALA A 373 9.60 18.20 35.74
N ASN A 374 10.76 18.09 35.09
CA ASN A 374 11.60 19.25 34.76
C ASN A 374 10.95 20.17 33.69
N TYR A 375 10.02 19.64 32.90
CA TYR A 375 9.37 20.35 31.80
C TYR A 375 7.85 20.51 31.97
N GLY A 376 7.34 20.38 33.20
CA GLY A 376 5.97 20.80 33.52
C GLY A 376 4.90 19.69 33.54
N ILE A 377 5.26 18.41 33.42
CA ILE A 377 4.34 17.30 33.68
C ILE A 377 4.70 16.64 35.03
N PRO A 378 4.00 16.97 36.13
CA PRO A 378 4.36 16.49 37.46
C PRO A 378 4.06 15.00 37.70
N ASP A 379 3.15 14.40 36.93
CA ASP A 379 2.81 12.97 36.97
C ASP A 379 2.40 12.48 35.58
N LEU A 380 3.31 11.81 34.86
CA LEU A 380 3.01 11.12 33.61
C LEU A 380 2.12 9.86 33.83
N THR A 381 1.96 9.43 35.07
CA THR A 381 1.29 8.21 35.51
C THR A 381 -0.18 8.42 35.92
N ASP A 382 -0.55 9.56 36.49
CA ASP A 382 -1.93 9.81 36.96
C ASP A 382 -2.89 10.28 35.86
N THR A 383 -2.38 10.78 34.73
CA THR A 383 -3.22 11.25 33.60
C THR A 383 -3.23 10.29 32.41
N TYR A 384 -2.24 9.40 32.29
CA TYR A 384 -2.18 8.39 31.23
C TYR A 384 -1.59 7.10 31.79
N ASN A 385 -2.44 6.08 31.97
CA ASN A 385 -1.99 4.71 32.20
C ASN A 385 -1.31 4.21 30.90
N PHE A 386 -0.01 4.48 30.74
CA PHE A 386 0.82 3.82 29.74
C PHE A 386 1.05 2.37 30.16
N THR A 387 0.01 1.55 30.05
CA THR A 387 0.08 0.09 30.18
C THR A 387 0.04 -0.53 28.79
N PRO A 388 0.65 -1.72 28.59
CA PRO A 388 0.49 -2.51 27.37
C PRO A 388 -0.97 -2.71 26.94
N GLU A 389 -1.90 -2.68 27.90
CA GLU A 389 -3.34 -2.82 27.68
C GLU A 389 -3.97 -1.59 27.00
N VAL A 390 -3.47 -0.37 27.24
CA VAL A 390 -3.92 0.84 26.52
C VAL A 390 -3.33 0.94 25.11
N LEU A 391 -2.17 0.32 24.89
CA LEU A 391 -1.53 0.22 23.56
C LEU A 391 -2.26 -0.76 22.62
N GLU A 392 -3.07 -1.66 23.17
CA GLU A 392 -3.88 -2.62 22.42
C GLU A 392 -5.23 -2.05 21.97
N ASP A 393 -5.83 -1.11 22.72
CA ASP A 393 -7.13 -0.49 22.40
C ASP A 393 -7.06 0.54 21.24
N ILE A 394 -5.86 0.91 20.79
CA ILE A 394 -5.64 1.87 19.68
C ILE A 394 -5.49 1.16 18.32
N ALA A 395 -5.38 -0.18 18.30
CA ALA A 395 -5.28 -0.97 17.08
C ALA A 395 -6.68 -1.43 16.60
N LEU A 396 -7.26 -0.68 15.65
CA LEU A 396 -8.51 -0.91 14.89
C LEU A 396 -9.81 -0.61 15.67
N ASN A 397 -10.48 0.49 15.32
CA ASN A 397 -11.83 0.74 15.82
C ASN A 397 -12.80 -0.38 15.33
N GLY A 398 -13.68 -0.87 16.22
CA GLY A 398 -14.60 -1.97 15.93
C GLY A 398 -15.55 -1.70 14.75
N LYS A 399 -15.92 -0.44 14.50
CA LYS A 399 -16.81 -0.04 13.40
C LYS A 399 -16.14 -0.14 12.02
N THR A 400 -14.84 0.13 11.93
CA THR A 400 -14.05 -0.08 10.71
C THR A 400 -13.91 -1.57 10.42
N PHE A 401 -13.74 -2.39 11.46
CA PHE A 401 -13.74 -3.85 11.31
C PHE A 401 -15.11 -4.36 10.82
N GLU A 402 -16.22 -3.83 11.33
CA GLU A 402 -17.56 -4.12 10.82
C GLU A 402 -17.72 -3.79 9.33
N TYR A 403 -17.28 -2.61 8.88
CA TYR A 403 -17.36 -2.24 7.46
C TYR A 403 -16.49 -3.14 6.56
N HIS A 404 -15.29 -3.48 7.01
CA HIS A 404 -14.41 -4.41 6.30
C HIS A 404 -15.06 -5.79 6.15
N MET A 405 -15.68 -6.28 7.21
CA MET A 405 -16.34 -7.59 7.20
C MET A 405 -17.59 -7.63 6.32
N GLN A 406 -18.37 -6.54 6.27
CA GLN A 406 -19.49 -6.41 5.32
C GLN A 406 -19.01 -6.57 3.87
N ASP A 407 -17.93 -5.88 3.51
CA ASP A 407 -17.32 -5.95 2.19
C ASP A 407 -16.75 -7.35 1.89
N LEU A 408 -16.06 -7.95 2.86
CA LEU A 408 -15.51 -9.30 2.75
C LEU A 408 -16.59 -10.36 2.49
N PHE A 409 -17.67 -10.36 3.27
CA PHE A 409 -18.79 -11.28 3.05
C PHE A 409 -19.46 -11.06 1.69
N THR A 410 -19.61 -9.80 1.26
CA THR A 410 -20.12 -9.46 -0.07
C THR A 410 -19.23 -10.04 -1.18
N LYS A 411 -17.90 -9.89 -1.07
CA LYS A 411 -16.91 -10.46 -2.02
C LYS A 411 -16.92 -12.00 -2.07
N LEU A 412 -17.33 -12.65 -0.99
CA LEU A 412 -17.52 -14.09 -0.89
C LEU A 412 -18.90 -14.56 -1.39
N GLY A 413 -19.73 -13.63 -1.88
CA GLY A 413 -21.04 -13.90 -2.47
C GLY A 413 -22.16 -14.08 -1.45
N TYR A 414 -22.07 -13.41 -0.30
CA TYR A 414 -23.18 -13.27 0.65
C TYR A 414 -23.90 -11.94 0.40
N GLU A 415 -25.22 -11.91 0.59
CA GLU A 415 -25.94 -10.67 0.86
C GLU A 415 -25.76 -10.33 2.35
N VAL A 416 -25.49 -9.06 2.68
CA VAL A 416 -25.18 -8.64 4.05
C VAL A 416 -26.18 -7.59 4.51
N GLU A 417 -26.83 -7.84 5.64
CA GLU A 417 -27.74 -6.92 6.32
C GLU A 417 -27.12 -6.48 7.65
N VAL A 418 -27.37 -5.22 8.04
CA VAL A 418 -27.05 -4.72 9.38
C VAL A 418 -28.31 -4.85 10.25
N PRO A 419 -28.23 -5.46 11.45
CA PRO A 419 -29.40 -5.78 12.27
C PRO A 419 -30.22 -4.57 12.72
N THR A 420 -29.60 -3.39 12.82
CA THR A 420 -30.30 -2.11 13.03
C THR A 420 -29.62 -0.98 12.25
N SER A 421 -30.42 -0.10 11.65
CA SER A 421 -29.96 1.17 11.07
C SER A 421 -29.96 2.33 12.08
N ASP A 422 -30.51 2.09 13.28
CA ASP A 422 -30.53 3.03 14.40
C ASP A 422 -29.32 2.77 15.33
N PRO A 423 -28.39 3.73 15.47
CA PRO A 423 -27.19 3.61 16.32
C PRO A 423 -27.50 3.55 17.83
N TYR A 424 -28.75 3.76 18.25
CA TYR A 424 -29.16 3.68 19.67
C TYR A 424 -29.97 2.42 20.00
N ALA A 425 -30.27 1.58 19.02
CA ALA A 425 -30.99 0.33 19.25
C ALA A 425 -30.02 -0.78 19.70
N PRO A 426 -30.42 -1.64 20.67
CA PRO A 426 -29.61 -2.77 21.08
C PRO A 426 -29.45 -3.78 19.94
N ASP A 427 -28.22 -4.16 19.64
CA ASP A 427 -27.82 -5.14 18.61
C ASP A 427 -27.97 -6.61 19.04
N TYR A 428 -28.31 -6.83 20.32
CA TYR A 428 -28.43 -8.15 20.97
C TYR A 428 -27.21 -9.08 20.78
N GLY A 429 -26.04 -8.54 20.46
CA GLY A 429 -24.85 -9.35 20.17
C GLY A 429 -24.85 -9.97 18.77
N VAL A 430 -25.43 -9.29 17.78
CA VAL A 430 -25.27 -9.61 16.36
C VAL A 430 -24.85 -8.34 15.64
N ASP A 431 -23.67 -8.35 15.02
CA ASP A 431 -23.16 -7.16 14.34
C ASP A 431 -23.58 -7.16 12.86
N LEU A 432 -23.64 -8.33 12.24
CA LEU A 432 -24.07 -8.52 10.84
C LEU A 432 -24.96 -9.74 10.66
N ILE A 433 -25.77 -9.72 9.60
CA ILE A 433 -26.53 -10.87 9.12
C ILE A 433 -26.05 -11.19 7.70
N ALA A 434 -25.42 -12.36 7.52
CA ALA A 434 -24.92 -12.82 6.24
C ALA A 434 -25.87 -13.86 5.64
N ILE A 435 -26.28 -13.66 4.39
CA ILE A 435 -27.30 -14.47 3.71
C ILE A 435 -26.70 -15.06 2.44
N LYS A 436 -26.77 -16.38 2.29
CA LYS A 436 -26.29 -17.06 1.07
C LYS A 436 -27.09 -18.32 0.81
N GLY A 437 -27.59 -18.48 -0.42
CA GLY A 437 -28.42 -19.62 -0.80
C GLY A 437 -29.69 -19.77 0.06
N GLY A 438 -30.27 -18.65 0.52
CA GLY A 438 -31.46 -18.63 1.38
C GLY A 438 -31.21 -18.90 2.87
N VAL A 439 -29.98 -19.23 3.28
CA VAL A 439 -29.61 -19.44 4.69
C VAL A 439 -29.21 -18.10 5.32
N ARG A 440 -29.84 -17.73 6.44
CA ARG A 440 -29.52 -16.53 7.23
C ARG A 440 -28.60 -16.89 8.39
N LYS A 441 -27.43 -16.25 8.44
CA LYS A 441 -26.40 -16.48 9.45
C LYS A 441 -26.19 -15.20 10.27
N ALA A 442 -26.35 -15.30 11.59
CA ALA A 442 -25.99 -14.22 12.51
C ALA A 442 -24.47 -14.22 12.73
N VAL A 443 -23.85 -13.05 12.63
CA VAL A 443 -22.40 -12.87 12.71
C VAL A 443 -22.08 -11.86 13.81
N GLN A 444 -21.27 -12.28 14.79
CA GLN A 444 -20.62 -11.38 15.74
C GLN A 444 -19.16 -11.19 15.31
N LEU A 445 -18.73 -9.94 15.31
CA LEU A 445 -17.40 -9.47 15.00
C LEU A 445 -16.72 -9.01 16.29
N LYS A 446 -15.48 -9.48 16.51
CA LYS A 446 -14.66 -9.08 17.67
C LYS A 446 -13.29 -8.61 17.19
N CYS A 447 -13.10 -7.29 17.22
CA CYS A 447 -11.80 -6.65 16.96
C CYS A 447 -11.00 -6.61 18.26
N PHE A 448 -10.35 -7.72 18.60
CA PHE A 448 -9.66 -7.92 19.88
C PHE A 448 -8.16 -8.04 19.65
N SER A 449 -7.39 -7.39 20.53
CA SER A 449 -5.96 -7.61 20.70
C SER A 449 -5.65 -8.85 21.54
N ASN A 450 -6.59 -9.26 22.40
CA ASN A 450 -6.51 -10.40 23.30
C ASN A 450 -7.28 -11.63 22.77
N VAL A 451 -7.13 -12.77 23.47
CA VAL A 451 -7.86 -14.00 23.15
C VAL A 451 -9.37 -13.81 23.34
N VAL A 452 -10.16 -14.20 22.34
CA VAL A 452 -11.62 -14.00 22.32
C VAL A 452 -12.31 -14.86 23.40
N PRO A 453 -13.09 -14.24 24.31
CA PRO A 453 -13.73 -14.96 25.41
C PRO A 453 -14.98 -15.71 24.96
N ILE A 454 -15.39 -16.71 25.76
CA ILE A 454 -16.62 -17.51 25.56
C ILE A 454 -17.89 -16.66 25.38
N LYS A 455 -17.90 -15.44 25.92
CA LYS A 455 -19.04 -14.51 25.84
C LYS A 455 -19.43 -14.18 24.40
N ALA A 456 -18.48 -14.08 23.46
CA ALA A 456 -18.79 -13.75 22.06
C ALA A 456 -19.66 -14.84 21.39
N VAL A 457 -19.43 -16.11 21.74
CA VAL A 457 -20.22 -17.25 21.26
C VAL A 457 -21.62 -17.26 21.91
N GLN A 458 -21.70 -16.91 23.20
CA GLN A 458 -22.98 -16.82 23.92
C GLN A 458 -23.86 -15.68 23.38
N GLU A 459 -23.25 -14.52 23.08
CA GLU A 459 -23.91 -13.33 22.53
C GLU A 459 -24.54 -13.63 21.17
N VAL A 460 -23.76 -14.12 20.20
CA VAL A 460 -24.29 -14.39 18.85
C VAL A 460 -25.37 -15.46 18.84
N TYR A 461 -25.20 -16.51 19.66
CA TYR A 461 -26.16 -17.60 19.75
C TYR A 461 -27.50 -17.14 20.35
N ALA A 462 -27.45 -16.29 21.38
CA ALA A 462 -28.66 -15.70 21.97
C ALA A 462 -29.31 -14.67 21.02
N GLY A 463 -28.50 -13.79 20.42
CA GLY A 463 -28.95 -12.70 19.55
C GLY A 463 -29.52 -13.16 18.21
N ALA A 464 -29.04 -14.27 17.65
CA ALA A 464 -29.52 -14.81 16.37
C ALA A 464 -31.04 -15.02 16.31
N ARG A 465 -31.66 -15.38 17.43
CA ARG A 465 -33.13 -15.57 17.53
C ARG A 465 -33.92 -14.29 17.32
N MET A 466 -33.34 -13.13 17.66
CA MET A 466 -34.00 -11.84 17.47
C MET A 466 -34.12 -11.46 15.99
N TYR A 467 -33.28 -12.04 15.13
CA TYR A 467 -33.17 -11.70 13.71
C TYR A 467 -33.54 -12.85 12.76
N ASN A 468 -34.19 -13.91 13.28
CA ASN A 468 -34.59 -15.10 12.53
C ASN A 468 -33.42 -15.74 11.73
N CYS A 469 -32.25 -15.87 12.38
CA CYS A 469 -31.09 -16.53 11.80
C CYS A 469 -31.01 -18.00 12.26
N ASP A 470 -30.73 -18.90 11.31
CA ASP A 470 -30.68 -20.36 11.54
C ASP A 470 -29.24 -20.88 11.73
N LYS A 471 -28.24 -20.03 11.47
CA LYS A 471 -26.81 -20.32 11.61
C LYS A 471 -26.09 -19.20 12.34
N TYR A 472 -24.95 -19.53 12.94
CA TYR A 472 -24.21 -18.64 13.83
C TYR A 472 -22.74 -18.58 13.42
N MET A 473 -22.12 -17.42 13.58
CA MET A 473 -20.70 -17.24 13.33
C MET A 473 -20.09 -16.19 14.23
N VAL A 474 -18.85 -16.41 14.65
CA VAL A 474 -18.01 -15.38 15.25
C VAL A 474 -16.74 -15.20 14.42
N VAL A 475 -16.47 -13.96 14.04
CA VAL A 475 -15.24 -13.57 13.34
C VAL A 475 -14.41 -12.67 14.25
N ALA A 476 -13.11 -12.93 14.35
CA ALA A 476 -12.23 -12.12 15.17
C ALA A 476 -10.84 -11.89 14.57
N THR A 477 -10.22 -10.78 14.95
CA THR A 477 -8.84 -10.41 14.59
C THR A 477 -7.78 -11.20 15.38
N ASN A 478 -8.18 -12.03 16.34
CA ASN A 478 -7.28 -12.85 17.14
C ASN A 478 -7.87 -14.25 17.46
N TYR A 479 -7.12 -15.07 18.17
CA TYR A 479 -7.49 -16.45 18.52
C TYR A 479 -8.58 -16.53 19.58
N PHE A 480 -9.30 -17.65 19.62
CA PHE A 480 -10.36 -17.93 20.60
C PHE A 480 -9.85 -18.72 21.78
N SER A 481 -10.44 -18.50 22.95
CA SER A 481 -10.17 -19.30 24.15
C SER A 481 -10.63 -20.75 23.96
N ARG A 482 -9.99 -21.70 24.66
CA ARG A 482 -10.37 -23.13 24.58
C ARG A 482 -11.84 -23.37 24.94
N SER A 483 -12.36 -22.64 25.92
CA SER A 483 -13.76 -22.70 26.32
C SER A 483 -14.71 -22.10 25.28
N ALA A 484 -14.30 -21.04 24.57
CA ALA A 484 -15.06 -20.51 23.44
C ALA A 484 -15.13 -21.51 22.28
N LEU A 485 -13.99 -22.14 21.92
CA LEU A 485 -13.95 -23.15 20.86
C LEU A 485 -14.80 -24.39 21.20
N GLN A 486 -14.71 -24.89 22.43
CA GLN A 486 -15.55 -26.01 22.90
C GLN A 486 -17.05 -25.68 22.85
N LEU A 487 -17.43 -24.47 23.27
CA LEU A 487 -18.82 -24.06 23.22
C LEU A 487 -19.29 -23.85 21.77
N ALA A 488 -18.45 -23.27 20.92
CA ALA A 488 -18.76 -23.07 19.50
C ALA A 488 -19.01 -24.41 18.80
N GLU A 489 -18.19 -25.42 19.08
CA GLU A 489 -18.38 -26.78 18.58
C GLU A 489 -19.70 -27.40 19.06
N GLN A 490 -20.02 -27.27 20.35
CA GLN A 490 -21.28 -27.79 20.91
C GLN A 490 -22.54 -27.12 20.34
N LEU A 491 -22.44 -25.84 20.00
CA LEU A 491 -23.56 -25.02 19.53
C LEU A 491 -23.59 -24.84 18.01
N ASP A 492 -22.70 -25.51 17.25
CA ASP A 492 -22.56 -25.36 15.80
C ASP A 492 -22.35 -23.90 15.35
N VAL A 493 -21.51 -23.16 16.08
CA VAL A 493 -21.10 -21.78 15.76
C VAL A 493 -19.82 -21.81 14.95
N GLU A 494 -19.87 -21.25 13.73
CA GLU A 494 -18.70 -21.17 12.85
C GLU A 494 -17.69 -20.13 13.38
N ILE A 495 -16.41 -20.48 13.43
CA ILE A 495 -15.37 -19.62 14.00
C ILE A 495 -14.36 -19.24 12.93
N TRP A 496 -14.18 -17.94 12.73
CA TRP A 496 -13.09 -17.38 11.93
C TRP A 496 -12.16 -16.60 12.86
N ASP A 497 -11.03 -17.20 13.20
CA ASP A 497 -9.95 -16.52 13.91
C ASP A 497 -9.00 -15.83 12.92
N LYS A 498 -7.95 -15.21 13.44
CA LYS A 498 -6.96 -14.49 12.63
C LYS A 498 -6.32 -15.34 11.51
N MET A 499 -6.15 -16.65 11.73
CA MET A 499 -5.56 -17.54 10.73
C MET A 499 -6.57 -17.86 9.64
N GLN A 500 -7.81 -18.17 10.01
CA GLN A 500 -8.87 -18.46 9.05
C GLN A 500 -9.25 -17.21 8.24
N LEU A 501 -9.30 -16.04 8.89
CA LEU A 501 -9.54 -14.76 8.23
C LEU A 501 -8.44 -14.45 7.21
N ALA A 502 -7.16 -14.58 7.58
CA ALA A 502 -6.04 -14.40 6.66
C ALA A 502 -6.12 -15.33 5.45
N LYS A 503 -6.41 -16.62 5.66
CA LYS A 503 -6.59 -17.59 4.56
C LYS A 503 -7.71 -17.20 3.59
N VAL A 504 -8.83 -16.71 4.12
CA VAL A 504 -9.98 -16.29 3.32
C VAL A 504 -9.66 -15.02 2.52
N GLU A 505 -8.92 -14.09 3.11
CA GLU A 505 -8.45 -12.87 2.46
C GLU A 505 -7.39 -13.17 1.38
N ASP A 506 -6.41 -14.03 1.66
CA ASP A 506 -5.38 -14.46 0.71
C ASP A 506 -6.00 -15.12 -0.53
N ARG A 507 -7.04 -15.94 -0.34
CA ARG A 507 -7.82 -16.54 -1.44
C ARG A 507 -8.56 -15.50 -2.29
N LEU A 508 -8.92 -14.35 -1.73
CA LEU A 508 -9.51 -13.25 -2.50
C LEU A 508 -8.45 -12.39 -3.20
N ARG A 509 -7.28 -12.22 -2.57
CA ARG A 509 -6.10 -11.52 -3.12
C ARG A 509 -5.53 -12.23 -4.36
N SER A 510 -5.74 -13.54 -4.52
CA SER A 510 -5.23 -14.34 -5.65
C SER A 510 -5.95 -14.15 -7.02
N ARG A 511 -6.85 -13.15 -7.17
CA ARG A 511 -7.55 -12.84 -8.43
C ARG A 511 -6.79 -11.78 -9.26
N ILE A 512 -6.22 -12.15 -10.40
CA ILE A 512 -5.46 -11.22 -11.29
C ILE A 512 -6.29 -10.85 -12.51
N GLY A 513 -6.43 -9.56 -12.85
CA GLY A 513 -6.94 -9.12 -14.16
C GLY A 513 -5.83 -9.07 -15.21
N VAL A 514 -6.04 -9.70 -16.37
CA VAL A 514 -5.04 -9.93 -17.42
C VAL A 514 -5.49 -9.22 -18.71
N SER A 515 -4.56 -8.53 -19.38
CA SER A 515 -4.82 -7.86 -20.67
C SER A 515 -4.69 -8.86 -21.82
N ASP A 516 -5.56 -8.80 -22.82
CA ASP A 516 -5.50 -9.62 -24.04
C ASP A 516 -4.47 -9.12 -25.06
N GLU A 517 -4.10 -7.84 -25.05
CA GLU A 517 -3.16 -7.21 -25.99
C GLU A 517 -1.66 -7.63 -25.83
N SER A 518 -1.30 -8.65 -25.05
CA SER A 518 0.12 -8.98 -24.79
C SER A 518 0.35 -10.47 -24.50
N GLU A 519 1.50 -10.97 -24.95
CA GLU A 519 2.00 -12.31 -24.63
C GLU A 519 2.32 -12.40 -23.12
N LEU A 520 1.82 -13.45 -22.47
CA LEU A 520 2.03 -13.78 -21.06
C LEU A 520 3.13 -14.82 -20.97
N LYS A 521 4.00 -14.69 -19.97
CA LYS A 521 5.06 -15.65 -19.68
C LYS A 521 4.82 -16.27 -18.31
N LEU A 522 4.48 -17.55 -18.29
CA LEU A 522 4.38 -18.36 -17.08
C LEU A 522 5.72 -19.04 -16.83
N LYS A 523 6.16 -19.07 -15.59
CA LYS A 523 7.37 -19.76 -15.12
C LYS A 523 7.00 -20.57 -13.88
N LEU A 524 7.24 -21.88 -13.92
CA LEU A 524 7.10 -22.77 -12.78
C LEU A 524 8.49 -23.17 -12.29
N SER A 525 8.77 -22.96 -11.00
CA SER A 525 10.07 -23.25 -10.39
C SER A 525 9.97 -23.86 -8.99
N LYS A 526 11.02 -24.59 -8.60
CA LYS A 526 11.24 -25.11 -7.24
C LYS A 526 11.87 -24.07 -6.34
N LYS A 527 11.56 -24.14 -5.03
CA LYS A 527 12.23 -23.31 -4.01
C LYS A 527 13.49 -23.96 -3.42
N ASP A 528 13.49 -25.29 -3.30
CA ASP A 528 14.62 -26.06 -2.74
C ASP A 528 15.35 -26.83 -3.88
N VAL A 529 16.64 -26.53 -4.08
CA VAL A 529 17.44 -26.94 -5.26
C VAL A 529 18.08 -28.33 -5.09
N GLU A 530 17.94 -28.97 -3.93
CA GLU A 530 18.73 -30.16 -3.56
C GLU A 530 18.16 -31.51 -4.06
N ASP A 531 16.95 -31.55 -4.64
CA ASP A 531 16.32 -32.81 -5.10
C ASP A 531 16.14 -32.92 -6.63
N GLU A 532 16.55 -34.07 -7.19
CA GLU A 532 16.54 -34.43 -8.63
C GLU A 532 15.14 -34.63 -9.27
N ILE A 533 14.04 -34.33 -8.58
CA ILE A 533 12.68 -34.59 -9.09
C ILE A 533 12.35 -33.61 -10.25
N ASP A 534 11.76 -34.05 -11.37
CA ASP A 534 11.36 -33.12 -12.44
C ASP A 534 10.02 -32.43 -12.10
N ILE A 535 9.83 -31.19 -12.56
CA ILE A 535 8.53 -30.50 -12.50
C ILE A 535 8.04 -30.27 -13.91
N ASP A 536 6.81 -30.67 -14.23
CA ASP A 536 6.20 -30.32 -15.51
C ASP A 536 5.05 -29.33 -15.36
N ILE A 537 4.92 -28.44 -16.35
CA ILE A 537 3.78 -27.53 -16.52
C ILE A 537 2.99 -27.94 -17.77
N SER A 538 1.67 -27.96 -17.67
CA SER A 538 0.77 -28.28 -18.77
C SER A 538 -0.41 -27.30 -18.81
N ALA A 539 -1.02 -27.14 -19.98
CA ALA A 539 -2.18 -26.28 -20.17
C ALA A 539 -3.28 -27.00 -20.96
N PHE A 540 -4.53 -26.81 -20.53
CA PHE A 540 -5.73 -27.29 -21.21
C PHE A 540 -6.53 -26.09 -21.71
N LEU A 541 -6.81 -26.02 -23.01
CA LEU A 541 -7.77 -25.08 -23.57
C LEU A 541 -9.16 -25.70 -23.53
N VAL A 542 -10.12 -25.05 -22.87
CA VAL A 542 -11.45 -25.61 -22.64
C VAL A 542 -12.57 -24.63 -22.97
N ASP A 543 -13.70 -25.18 -23.36
CA ASP A 543 -14.94 -24.43 -23.60
C ASP A 543 -15.71 -24.11 -22.30
N GLY A 544 -16.88 -23.49 -22.43
CA GLY A 544 -17.74 -23.15 -21.30
C GLY A 544 -18.28 -24.34 -20.48
N SER A 545 -18.09 -25.57 -20.95
CA SER A 545 -18.42 -26.82 -20.24
C SER A 545 -17.19 -27.51 -19.64
N ASP A 546 -16.04 -26.83 -19.60
CA ASP A 546 -14.75 -27.36 -19.11
C ASP A 546 -14.26 -28.59 -19.89
N GLN A 547 -14.49 -28.63 -21.22
CA GLN A 547 -14.01 -29.70 -22.10
C GLN A 547 -13.07 -29.18 -23.20
N CYS A 548 -12.00 -29.94 -23.47
CA CYS A 548 -11.18 -29.80 -24.66
C CYS A 548 -11.94 -30.30 -25.90
N GLN A 549 -11.70 -29.69 -27.06
CA GLN A 549 -12.34 -30.09 -28.32
C GLN A 549 -11.52 -31.13 -29.08
N SER A 550 -10.20 -31.18 -28.84
CA SER A 550 -9.29 -32.17 -29.43
C SER A 550 -8.04 -32.37 -28.58
N ASP A 551 -7.25 -33.40 -28.89
CA ASP A 551 -5.95 -33.64 -28.24
C ASP A 551 -4.95 -32.48 -28.46
N GLU A 552 -5.16 -31.63 -29.48
CA GLU A 552 -4.35 -30.44 -29.75
C GLU A 552 -4.51 -29.36 -28.67
N ASP A 553 -5.61 -29.39 -27.91
CA ASP A 553 -5.91 -28.44 -26.82
C ASP A 553 -5.11 -28.68 -25.53
N LEU A 554 -4.37 -29.78 -25.47
CA LEU A 554 -3.46 -30.09 -24.38
C LEU A 554 -2.02 -29.73 -24.77
N ILE A 555 -1.43 -28.78 -24.06
CA ILE A 555 -0.02 -28.42 -24.20
C ILE A 555 0.76 -29.02 -23.04
N PHE A 556 1.76 -29.83 -23.36
CA PHE A 556 2.59 -30.57 -22.40
C PHE A 556 3.94 -30.93 -23.04
N TYR A 557 4.81 -31.64 -22.32
CA TYR A 557 6.21 -31.83 -22.73
C TYR A 557 6.41 -32.45 -24.13
N ASN A 558 5.47 -33.29 -24.59
CA ASN A 558 5.53 -33.95 -25.91
C ASN A 558 4.75 -33.20 -27.01
N GLN A 559 3.99 -32.17 -26.63
CA GLN A 559 3.23 -31.31 -27.54
C GLN A 559 3.37 -29.86 -27.07
N THR A 560 4.46 -29.22 -27.48
CA THR A 560 4.90 -27.94 -26.93
C THR A 560 4.17 -26.73 -27.48
N ASP A 561 3.52 -26.83 -28.64
CA ASP A 561 2.91 -25.69 -29.32
C ASP A 561 1.46 -25.99 -29.69
N HIS A 562 0.57 -25.04 -29.38
CA HIS A 562 -0.80 -25.09 -29.88
C HIS A 562 -0.83 -24.68 -31.36
N PRO A 563 -1.61 -25.33 -32.25
CA PRO A 563 -1.64 -25.02 -33.69
C PRO A 563 -2.00 -23.56 -34.03
N SER A 564 -2.78 -22.87 -33.19
CA SER A 564 -3.09 -21.45 -33.38
C SER A 564 -1.93 -20.51 -33.03
N GLY A 565 -0.88 -21.01 -32.38
CA GLY A 565 0.23 -20.22 -31.84
C GLY A 565 -0.07 -19.53 -30.50
N CYS A 566 -1.25 -19.74 -29.91
CA CYS A 566 -1.66 -19.07 -28.67
C CYS A 566 -0.96 -19.57 -27.41
N ILE A 567 -0.38 -20.78 -27.42
CA ILE A 567 0.43 -21.30 -26.31
C ILE A 567 1.70 -21.94 -26.88
N ARG A 568 2.84 -21.66 -26.24
CA ARG A 568 4.13 -22.32 -26.47
C ARG A 568 4.80 -22.70 -25.16
N LEU A 569 5.19 -23.95 -25.00
CA LEU A 569 5.98 -24.49 -23.89
C LEU A 569 7.46 -24.53 -24.25
N ILE A 570 8.32 -24.08 -23.34
CA ILE A 570 9.78 -24.11 -23.46
C ILE A 570 10.34 -25.11 -22.44
N ASN A 571 10.96 -26.17 -22.96
CA ASN A 571 11.53 -27.28 -22.19
C ASN A 571 13.05 -27.26 -22.22
N ASP A 572 13.65 -26.14 -21.83
CA ASP A 572 15.10 -25.94 -21.89
C ASP A 572 15.83 -26.31 -20.58
N ASN A 573 15.08 -26.50 -19.48
CA ASN A 573 15.67 -26.70 -18.15
C ASN A 573 14.87 -27.72 -17.30
N ALA A 574 15.56 -28.45 -16.42
CA ALA A 574 14.96 -29.42 -15.50
C ALA A 574 14.38 -28.75 -14.23
N TRP A 575 14.93 -27.61 -13.81
CA TRP A 575 14.51 -26.93 -12.57
C TRP A 575 13.51 -25.80 -12.78
N GLU A 576 13.31 -25.39 -14.03
CA GLU A 576 12.40 -24.31 -14.41
C GLU A 576 11.70 -24.65 -15.73
N LYS A 577 10.36 -24.64 -15.73
CA LYS A 577 9.57 -24.76 -16.97
C LYS A 577 8.92 -23.43 -17.29
N MET A 578 8.92 -23.06 -18.57
CA MET A 578 8.34 -21.80 -19.03
C MET A 578 7.27 -22.03 -20.09
N MET A 579 6.19 -21.27 -20.02
CA MET A 579 5.09 -21.32 -20.98
C MET A 579 4.69 -19.90 -21.40
N TYR A 580 4.58 -19.66 -22.70
CA TYR A 580 4.07 -18.42 -23.27
C TYR A 580 2.61 -18.59 -23.67
N ILE A 581 1.76 -17.59 -23.39
CA ILE A 581 0.33 -17.60 -23.69
C ILE A 581 -0.07 -16.26 -24.31
N ASP A 582 -0.68 -16.27 -25.49
CA ASP A 582 -1.30 -15.10 -26.13
C ASP A 582 -2.82 -15.26 -26.15
N LEU A 583 -3.48 -14.47 -25.31
CA LEU A 583 -4.94 -14.50 -25.14
C LEU A 583 -5.69 -13.82 -26.31
N SER A 584 -5.02 -13.07 -27.18
CA SER A 584 -5.64 -12.37 -28.32
C SER A 584 -5.92 -13.28 -29.52
N ILE A 585 -5.22 -14.41 -29.60
CA ILE A 585 -5.28 -15.36 -30.72
C ILE A 585 -5.85 -16.72 -30.31
N LEU A 586 -6.64 -16.75 -29.23
CA LEU A 586 -7.30 -17.98 -28.80
C LEU A 586 -8.33 -18.48 -29.84
N PRO A 587 -8.45 -19.80 -30.00
CA PRO A 587 -9.55 -20.37 -30.77
C PRO A 587 -10.91 -19.89 -30.25
N ALA A 588 -11.88 -19.70 -31.14
CA ALA A 588 -13.17 -19.08 -30.80
C ALA A 588 -14.00 -19.87 -29.77
N TYR A 589 -13.79 -21.18 -29.64
CA TYR A 589 -14.46 -22.03 -28.63
C TYR A 589 -13.83 -21.91 -27.24
N CYS A 590 -12.58 -21.46 -27.15
CA CYS A 590 -11.83 -21.46 -25.90
C CYS A 590 -12.33 -20.32 -25.00
N GLU A 591 -12.98 -20.69 -23.90
CA GLU A 591 -13.47 -19.75 -22.89
C GLU A 591 -12.55 -19.68 -21.67
N LYS A 592 -11.74 -20.73 -21.46
CA LYS A 592 -10.86 -20.87 -20.31
C LYS A 592 -9.58 -21.62 -20.69
N ILE A 593 -8.48 -21.26 -20.04
CA ILE A 593 -7.21 -22.02 -20.09
C ILE A 593 -6.90 -22.48 -18.68
N VAL A 594 -6.76 -23.78 -18.47
CA VAL A 594 -6.41 -24.36 -17.17
C VAL A 594 -4.92 -24.68 -17.14
N ILE A 595 -4.21 -24.22 -16.11
CA ILE A 595 -2.78 -24.45 -15.90
C ILE A 595 -2.59 -25.50 -14.81
N VAL A 596 -1.81 -26.52 -15.14
CA VAL A 596 -1.60 -27.70 -14.32
C VAL A 596 -0.10 -27.91 -14.10
N GLY A 597 0.28 -28.24 -12.87
CA GLY A 597 1.63 -28.69 -12.53
C GLY A 597 1.63 -30.18 -12.20
N SER A 598 2.65 -30.90 -12.65
CA SER A 598 2.86 -32.33 -12.32
C SER A 598 4.21 -32.53 -11.65
N LEU A 599 4.24 -33.35 -10.58
CA LEU A 599 5.43 -33.72 -9.83
C LEU A 599 5.36 -35.20 -9.46
N ASP A 600 6.49 -35.89 -9.51
CA ASP A 600 6.65 -37.17 -8.82
C ASP A 600 6.64 -36.91 -7.30
N ALA A 601 5.45 -37.02 -6.69
CA ALA A 601 5.12 -36.74 -5.30
C ALA A 601 5.32 -35.26 -4.86
N TYR A 602 4.22 -34.47 -4.86
CA TYR A 602 4.16 -33.15 -4.25
C TYR A 602 4.42 -33.18 -2.72
N LYS A 603 5.68 -33.12 -2.29
CA LYS A 603 6.07 -32.86 -0.89
C LYS A 603 6.80 -31.52 -0.69
N GLN A 604 7.01 -30.76 -1.76
CA GLN A 604 7.78 -29.52 -1.75
C GLN A 604 6.96 -28.31 -2.22
N LYS A 605 7.41 -27.13 -1.82
CA LYS A 605 6.83 -25.86 -2.26
C LYS A 605 7.21 -25.59 -3.72
N VAL A 606 6.22 -25.34 -4.55
CA VAL A 606 6.41 -24.89 -5.93
C VAL A 606 5.90 -23.47 -6.12
N GLU A 607 6.54 -22.76 -7.02
CA GLU A 607 6.28 -21.36 -7.29
C GLU A 607 5.86 -21.18 -8.75
N LEU A 608 4.63 -20.73 -8.98
CA LEU A 608 4.19 -20.27 -10.31
C LEU A 608 4.32 -18.76 -10.38
N THR A 609 5.18 -18.27 -11.25
CA THR A 609 5.29 -16.86 -11.61
C THR A 609 4.58 -16.60 -12.94
N ILE A 610 3.67 -15.64 -12.97
CA ILE A 610 3.05 -15.13 -14.20
C ILE A 610 3.63 -13.74 -14.45
N ASP A 611 4.31 -13.58 -15.58
CA ASP A 611 4.90 -12.33 -16.08
C ASP A 611 4.15 -11.87 -17.34
N ASN A 612 4.11 -10.57 -17.56
CA ASN A 612 3.58 -9.95 -18.77
C ASN A 612 4.51 -8.81 -19.19
N GLU A 613 4.44 -8.32 -20.43
CA GLU A 613 5.30 -7.22 -20.90
C GLU A 613 5.23 -5.92 -20.06
N LEU A 614 4.29 -5.82 -19.11
CA LEU A 614 4.20 -4.73 -18.14
C LEU A 614 5.08 -4.95 -16.89
N ASN A 615 5.89 -6.02 -16.78
CA ASN A 615 6.67 -6.39 -15.59
C ASN A 615 5.80 -6.60 -14.34
N LEU A 616 4.61 -7.16 -14.46
CA LEU A 616 3.84 -7.66 -13.32
C LEU A 616 4.28 -9.10 -13.05
N TYR A 617 5.16 -9.31 -12.08
CA TYR A 617 5.46 -10.63 -11.56
C TYR A 617 4.40 -10.97 -10.51
N HIS A 618 3.55 -11.94 -10.81
CA HIS A 618 2.66 -12.52 -9.81
C HIS A 618 3.15 -13.92 -9.46
N THR A 619 3.55 -14.08 -8.21
CA THR A 619 4.15 -15.29 -7.69
C THR A 619 3.15 -16.00 -6.77
N PHE A 620 2.83 -17.25 -7.09
CA PHE A 620 1.93 -18.09 -6.32
C PHE A 620 2.71 -19.26 -5.73
N GLU A 621 2.69 -19.39 -4.40
CA GLU A 621 3.25 -20.55 -3.71
C GLU A 621 2.16 -21.61 -3.52
N TYR A 622 2.46 -22.84 -3.95
CA TYR A 622 1.59 -23.99 -3.72
C TYR A 622 2.27 -24.99 -2.79
N MET A 623 1.53 -25.43 -1.78
CA MET A 623 1.92 -26.51 -0.87
C MET A 623 0.68 -27.37 -0.62
N PRO A 624 0.50 -28.49 -1.35
CA PRO A 624 -0.67 -29.31 -1.16
C PRO A 624 -0.67 -29.96 0.23
N SER A 625 -1.86 -30.05 0.82
CA SER A 625 -2.07 -30.66 2.14
C SER A 625 -2.06 -32.19 2.11
N THR A 626 -2.05 -32.79 0.92
CA THR A 626 -2.15 -34.23 0.64
C THR A 626 -1.18 -34.61 -0.48
N VAL A 627 -0.66 -35.84 -0.49
CA VAL A 627 0.18 -36.34 -1.58
C VAL A 627 -0.67 -36.49 -2.85
N CYS A 628 -0.30 -35.77 -3.90
CA CYS A 628 -0.91 -35.85 -5.23
C CYS A 628 0.19 -35.81 -6.29
N ASP A 629 -0.13 -36.31 -7.49
CA ASP A 629 0.80 -36.36 -8.63
C ASP A 629 0.64 -35.13 -9.54
N THR A 630 -0.57 -34.55 -9.55
CA THR A 630 -0.90 -33.40 -10.40
C THR A 630 -1.79 -32.39 -9.64
N LEU A 631 -1.47 -31.11 -9.76
CA LEU A 631 -2.18 -30.00 -9.12
C LEU A 631 -2.65 -28.98 -10.17
N VAL A 632 -3.91 -28.55 -10.10
CA VAL A 632 -4.39 -27.40 -10.87
C VAL A 632 -3.89 -26.13 -10.20
N LEU A 633 -2.91 -25.47 -10.81
CA LEU A 633 -2.32 -24.23 -10.28
C LEU A 633 -3.33 -23.09 -10.41
N GLY A 634 -4.06 -23.03 -11.52
CA GLY A 634 -5.15 -22.08 -11.69
C GLY A 634 -5.69 -22.07 -13.10
N GLN A 635 -6.49 -21.06 -13.42
CA GLN A 635 -7.13 -20.94 -14.72
C GLN A 635 -7.24 -19.48 -15.16
N PHE A 636 -7.03 -19.22 -16.45
CA PHE A 636 -7.43 -17.97 -17.11
C PHE A 636 -8.88 -18.10 -17.55
N ARG A 637 -9.74 -17.13 -17.22
CA ARG A 637 -11.13 -17.04 -17.69
C ARG A 637 -11.60 -15.59 -17.75
N LYS A 638 -12.68 -15.31 -18.49
CA LYS A 638 -13.29 -13.97 -18.46
C LYS A 638 -14.18 -13.77 -17.22
N ILE A 639 -14.00 -12.65 -16.54
CA ILE A 639 -14.85 -12.16 -15.45
C ILE A 639 -15.22 -10.71 -15.81
N ASP A 640 -16.53 -10.41 -15.88
CA ASP A 640 -17.04 -9.11 -16.34
C ASP A 640 -16.49 -8.67 -17.72
N GLY A 641 -16.23 -9.64 -18.61
CA GLY A 641 -15.71 -9.40 -19.96
C GLY A 641 -14.20 -9.18 -20.06
N GLU A 642 -13.46 -9.16 -18.94
CA GLU A 642 -11.99 -9.07 -18.92
C GLU A 642 -11.38 -10.43 -18.56
N TRP A 643 -10.25 -10.80 -19.16
CA TRP A 643 -9.52 -12.00 -18.77
C TRP A 643 -8.97 -11.86 -17.35
N ALA A 644 -9.00 -12.94 -16.58
CA ALA A 644 -8.47 -13.00 -15.24
C ALA A 644 -7.89 -14.38 -14.91
N PHE A 645 -6.83 -14.42 -14.10
CA PHE A 645 -6.30 -15.65 -13.53
C PHE A 645 -6.88 -15.88 -12.14
N THR A 646 -7.36 -17.10 -11.87
CA THR A 646 -7.86 -17.53 -10.57
C THR A 646 -7.18 -18.83 -10.15
N THR A 647 -6.65 -18.88 -8.93
CA THR A 647 -6.04 -20.09 -8.36
C THR A 647 -7.09 -21.18 -8.08
N SER A 648 -6.66 -22.44 -8.03
CA SER A 648 -7.50 -23.59 -7.70
C SER A 648 -6.88 -24.43 -6.59
N GLU A 649 -7.73 -25.16 -5.85
CA GLU A 649 -7.31 -26.19 -4.89
C GLU A 649 -7.52 -27.61 -5.45
N THR A 650 -7.95 -27.74 -6.70
CA THR A 650 -8.18 -29.03 -7.36
C THR A 650 -6.86 -29.76 -7.60
N TYR A 651 -6.79 -31.03 -7.20
CA TYR A 651 -5.66 -31.92 -7.45
C TYR A 651 -6.15 -33.28 -7.95
N PHE A 652 -5.23 -34.04 -8.55
CA PHE A 652 -5.48 -35.37 -9.10
C PHE A 652 -4.44 -36.35 -8.55
N VAL A 653 -4.93 -37.48 -8.06
CA VAL A 653 -4.08 -38.53 -7.47
C VAL A 653 -3.59 -39.48 -8.57
N GLY A 654 -4.36 -39.66 -9.65
CA GLY A 654 -3.98 -40.44 -10.83
C GLY A 654 -3.14 -39.67 -11.85
N GLY A 655 -2.48 -38.59 -11.42
CA GLY A 655 -1.60 -37.77 -12.27
C GLY A 655 -2.31 -37.07 -13.44
N LEU A 656 -1.53 -36.76 -14.48
CA LEU A 656 -2.03 -36.06 -15.67
C LEU A 656 -3.10 -36.87 -16.42
N GLU A 657 -3.09 -38.20 -16.32
CA GLU A 657 -4.09 -39.07 -16.92
C GLU A 657 -5.51 -38.78 -16.40
N GLU A 658 -5.64 -38.58 -15.08
CA GLU A 658 -6.91 -38.25 -14.45
C GLU A 658 -7.37 -36.83 -14.82
N ALA A 659 -6.42 -35.88 -14.93
CA ALA A 659 -6.70 -34.52 -15.42
C ALA A 659 -7.23 -34.54 -16.87
N CYS A 660 -6.62 -35.33 -17.77
CA CYS A 660 -7.07 -35.50 -19.14
C CYS A 660 -8.52 -35.99 -19.22
N LYS A 661 -8.88 -36.99 -18.43
CA LYS A 661 -10.26 -37.51 -18.37
C LYS A 661 -11.25 -36.46 -17.87
N MET A 662 -10.85 -35.64 -16.90
CA MET A 662 -11.67 -34.53 -16.40
C MET A 662 -11.99 -33.55 -17.55
N TYR A 663 -10.96 -33.12 -18.28
CA TYR A 663 -11.07 -32.14 -19.36
C TYR A 663 -11.49 -32.74 -20.71
N GLY A 664 -12.03 -33.96 -20.73
CA GLY A 664 -12.68 -34.54 -21.91
C GLY A 664 -11.78 -35.24 -22.92
N LEU A 665 -10.51 -35.47 -22.57
CA LEU A 665 -9.54 -36.13 -23.45
C LEU A 665 -9.47 -37.64 -23.18
N THR A 666 -9.25 -38.41 -24.24
CA THR A 666 -9.00 -39.86 -24.14
C THR A 666 -7.52 -40.14 -23.91
N THR A 667 -7.20 -40.95 -22.91
CA THR A 667 -5.84 -41.32 -22.57
C THR A 667 -5.44 -42.58 -23.33
N GLY A 668 -4.29 -42.55 -24.03
CA GLY A 668 -3.79 -43.62 -24.89
C GLY A 668 -2.35 -43.98 -24.60
#